data_AF-A0A524DDC3-F1
#
_entry.id   AF-A0A524DDC3-F1
#
_cell.length_a   1.000
_cell.length_b   1.000
_cell.length_c   1.000
_cell.angle_alpha   90.00
_cell.angle_beta   90.00
_cell.angle_gamma   90.00
#
_symmetry.space_group_name_H-M   'P 1'
#
loop_
_entity.id
_entity.type
_entity.pdbx_description
1 polymer ?
#
loop_
_entity_poly.entity_id
_entity_poly.type
_entity_poly.pdbx_seq_one_letter_code
_entity_poly.pdbx_strand_id
1 'polypeptide(L)'
;MIKGVRRKSTAIESISRYFQTVDLIISHFKREADREKIFEIMDETFTLKDLLISTASIHLYHNIGIRVENELDLEKGTVESAKKLELLEKKILFDEVKILLKDAFKSEIDMLYRIIELDDNFINLLTKVRKKRALNEQNGKVFDNLDEYIEKELMEIILDYNTYNFYDLIADLIGLTSQIKRNILEEGAEFKDLSVELEKKLKMEDKEDKFIELSTLNRIVEQIKEEFEFQSYKQLKMEAMPVRMLKKRIIEYKKNEFPVSIPGLESFKKANELKKKLLKKIENGLGKEIKYQNFEEEILLFLKKEIIEQLKTNPNDFIYFLQNLSEESFNELMYTLNKYGINNILNLIGTDENLTSSVKENMIRYNIEKYDIMQLNDQKKNPLVLAQKELNTFNFSTIHQTDSGLSLEILLNKERKDFENIWKTIEERINYSYFELKDLMRKKQVINDIFLDKLNLSNYSEILFLLNFENVLGDLVRDIFLYQLSKILRQLGRILESYLKISNEKALYLLALKKISGTTESEEWVKIKIEELVIKRIIERQKELVEIFNAENKPFLINGFILARLTETSLKNAKEKLKNESSPIYDGIKDLKLRKDLISPISYCLGFDMIKRLKKYNEERREEIEEVKKTKEREIRDKKEKIRKKQEDSTLNWIERRITYSLMRVSSQGINPNQLYWQEKDIKTITDNIKLHGELEGNIIDLISEYFQFSIDKINSMTKDVQLRLPNEGKIRNFVINTVENTLKERLGHNPNSEEIKNMLEGEKYEIAQKIGQKIGKFLDKAIYTKFKANR
;
A
#
# COMPACT_ATOMS: atom_id res chain seq x y z
N MET A 1 20.37 15.75 21.10
CA MET A 1 19.30 14.91 21.68
C MET A 1 17.87 15.47 21.55
N ILE A 2 17.63 16.77 21.31
CA ILE A 2 16.26 17.36 21.35
C ILE A 2 15.49 17.34 20.00
N LYS A 3 16.16 17.11 18.85
CA LYS A 3 15.48 17.05 17.54
C LYS A 3 14.79 15.70 17.24
N GLY A 4 15.19 14.61 17.92
CA GLY A 4 14.61 13.27 17.71
C GLY A 4 13.26 13.08 18.42
N VAL A 5 13.13 13.62 19.64
CA VAL A 5 11.91 13.48 20.46
C VAL A 5 10.72 14.22 19.84
N ARG A 6 10.93 15.42 19.28
CA ARG A 6 9.85 16.18 18.60
C ARG A 6 9.32 15.48 17.34
N ARG A 7 10.18 14.78 16.58
CA ARG A 7 9.72 14.00 15.42
C ARG A 7 8.92 12.77 15.84
N LYS A 8 9.27 12.13 16.96
CA LYS A 8 8.54 10.99 17.53
C LYS A 8 7.15 11.41 18.01
N SER A 9 7.03 12.50 18.79
CA SER A 9 5.73 13.00 19.25
C SER A 9 4.84 13.45 18.10
N THR A 10 5.38 14.20 17.14
CA THR A 10 4.62 14.69 15.97
C THR A 10 4.10 13.56 15.08
N ALA A 11 4.90 12.49 14.88
CA ALA A 11 4.47 11.33 14.12
C ALA A 11 3.40 10.53 14.87
N ILE A 12 3.58 10.29 16.17
CA ILE A 12 2.60 9.62 17.03
C ILE A 12 1.28 10.42 17.10
N GLU A 13 1.35 11.75 17.20
CA GLU A 13 0.20 12.67 17.22
C GLU A 13 -0.50 12.82 15.87
N SER A 14 0.21 12.64 14.75
CA SER A 14 -0.38 12.66 13.41
C SER A 14 -0.96 11.30 13.01
N ILE A 15 -0.37 10.20 13.51
CA ILE A 15 -0.83 8.81 13.29
C ILE A 15 -1.98 8.46 14.26
N SER A 16 -2.05 9.08 15.44
CA SER A 16 -3.15 8.88 16.38
C SER A 16 -4.49 9.45 15.90
N ARG A 17 -4.46 10.46 15.01
CA ARG A 17 -5.67 11.13 14.51
C ARG A 17 -6.45 10.31 13.49
N TYR A 18 -5.76 9.39 12.83
CA TYR A 18 -6.18 8.80 11.58
C TYR A 18 -5.55 7.39 11.56
N PHE A 19 -6.32 6.39 12.04
CA PHE A 19 -5.80 5.05 12.30
C PHE A 19 -5.33 4.39 11.00
N GLN A 20 -4.12 3.81 11.00
CA GLN A 20 -3.41 3.34 9.80
C GLN A 20 -4.29 2.59 8.78
N THR A 21 -5.12 1.65 9.22
CA THR A 21 -6.00 0.87 8.34
C THR A 21 -7.18 1.70 7.79
N VAL A 22 -7.83 2.48 8.66
CA VAL A 22 -8.96 3.35 8.30
C VAL A 22 -8.48 4.50 7.40
N ASP A 23 -7.26 4.96 7.60
CA ASP A 23 -6.58 5.94 6.78
C ASP A 23 -6.24 5.44 5.40
N LEU A 24 -5.79 4.19 5.31
CA LEU A 24 -5.53 3.59 4.02
C LEU A 24 -6.83 3.54 3.21
N ILE A 25 -7.95 3.15 3.83
CA ILE A 25 -9.29 3.23 3.23
C ILE A 25 -9.62 4.68 2.80
N ILE A 26 -9.50 5.64 3.71
CA ILE A 26 -9.75 7.07 3.46
C ILE A 26 -8.82 7.66 2.39
N SER A 27 -7.58 7.19 2.29
CA SER A 27 -6.58 7.69 1.35
C SER A 27 -6.85 7.21 -0.08
N HIS A 28 -7.41 6.02 -0.24
CA HIS A 28 -7.88 5.53 -1.54
C HIS A 28 -9.02 6.41 -2.09
N PHE A 29 -9.83 7.01 -1.20
CA PHE A 29 -10.80 8.03 -1.62
C PHE A 29 -10.16 9.33 -2.09
N LYS A 30 -8.93 9.67 -1.69
CA LYS A 30 -8.29 10.93 -2.09
C LYS A 30 -7.56 10.84 -3.44
N ARG A 31 -7.26 9.63 -3.93
CA ARG A 31 -6.45 9.41 -5.15
C ARG A 31 -7.34 9.10 -6.35
N GLU A 32 -7.23 9.90 -7.41
CA GLU A 32 -8.03 9.74 -8.64
C GLU A 32 -7.84 8.36 -9.31
N ALA A 33 -6.61 7.85 -9.37
CA ALA A 33 -6.32 6.54 -9.96
C ALA A 33 -6.95 5.36 -9.20
N ASP A 34 -7.16 5.50 -7.89
CA ASP A 34 -7.84 4.48 -7.08
C ASP A 34 -9.36 4.60 -7.22
N ARG A 35 -9.89 5.84 -7.39
CA ARG A 35 -11.31 6.09 -7.68
C ARG A 35 -11.78 5.41 -8.96
N GLU A 36 -10.99 5.46 -10.03
CA GLU A 36 -11.33 4.78 -11.30
C GLU A 36 -11.50 3.26 -11.09
N LYS A 37 -10.59 2.63 -10.35
CA LYS A 37 -10.67 1.19 -10.02
C LYS A 37 -11.85 0.85 -9.11
N ILE A 38 -12.26 1.76 -8.24
CA ILE A 38 -13.45 1.61 -7.39
C ILE A 38 -14.71 1.62 -8.26
N PHE A 39 -14.79 2.54 -9.22
CA PHE A 39 -15.91 2.64 -10.16
C PHE A 39 -15.94 1.50 -11.19
N GLU A 40 -14.85 0.77 -11.43
CA GLU A 40 -14.91 -0.46 -12.23
C GLU A 40 -15.74 -1.58 -11.58
N ILE A 41 -15.87 -1.58 -10.24
CA ILE A 41 -16.61 -2.61 -9.49
C ILE A 41 -18.09 -2.22 -9.36
N MET A 42 -18.43 -0.96 -9.57
CA MET A 42 -19.72 -0.35 -9.20
C MET A 42 -20.41 0.30 -10.41
N ASP A 43 -21.74 0.32 -10.44
CA ASP A 43 -22.50 1.03 -11.48
C ASP A 43 -22.44 2.56 -11.28
N GLU A 44 -22.95 3.38 -12.23
CA GLU A 44 -22.88 4.86 -12.16
C GLU A 44 -23.57 5.49 -10.93
N THR A 45 -24.46 4.75 -10.24
CA THR A 45 -25.10 5.16 -9.00
C THR A 45 -24.94 4.09 -7.92
N PHE A 46 -24.52 4.50 -6.72
CA PHE A 46 -24.19 3.58 -5.63
C PHE A 46 -24.37 4.24 -4.26
N THR A 47 -24.51 3.43 -3.21
CA THR A 47 -24.57 3.93 -1.83
C THR A 47 -23.17 4.19 -1.25
N LEU A 48 -23.05 5.06 -0.24
CA LEU A 48 -21.80 5.24 0.50
C LEU A 48 -21.32 3.92 1.13
N LYS A 49 -22.25 3.04 1.52
CA LYS A 49 -21.94 1.72 2.08
C LYS A 49 -21.22 0.84 1.06
N ASP A 50 -21.77 0.72 -0.15
CA ASP A 50 -21.16 -0.09 -1.21
C ASP A 50 -19.82 0.50 -1.65
N LEU A 51 -19.71 1.83 -1.65
CA LEU A 51 -18.46 2.51 -1.92
C LEU A 51 -17.36 2.14 -0.90
N LEU A 52 -17.65 2.23 0.41
CA LEU A 52 -16.73 1.86 1.48
C LEU A 52 -16.33 0.38 1.41
N ILE A 53 -17.27 -0.52 1.11
CA ILE A 53 -16.98 -1.96 0.95
C ILE A 53 -16.11 -2.21 -0.28
N SER A 54 -16.35 -1.50 -1.39
CA SER A 54 -15.54 -1.62 -2.61
C SER A 54 -14.12 -1.16 -2.40
N THR A 55 -13.91 -0.06 -1.66
CA THR A 55 -12.56 0.39 -1.30
C THR A 55 -11.82 -0.63 -0.43
N ALA A 56 -12.50 -1.21 0.56
CA ALA A 56 -11.97 -2.30 1.38
C ALA A 56 -11.58 -3.52 0.52
N SER A 57 -12.41 -3.87 -0.48
CA SER A 57 -12.17 -5.01 -1.38
C SER A 57 -10.96 -4.80 -2.28
N ILE A 58 -10.78 -3.58 -2.81
CA ILE A 58 -9.60 -3.19 -3.59
C ILE A 58 -8.35 -3.20 -2.72
N HIS A 59 -8.45 -2.69 -1.49
CA HIS A 59 -7.36 -2.71 -0.53
C HIS A 59 -6.91 -4.15 -0.22
N LEU A 60 -7.87 -5.06 0.03
CA LEU A 60 -7.59 -6.48 0.22
C LEU A 60 -6.87 -7.10 -0.98
N TYR A 61 -7.32 -6.78 -2.19
CA TYR A 61 -6.79 -7.38 -3.41
C TYR A 61 -5.40 -6.85 -3.82
N HIS A 62 -5.25 -5.52 -3.88
CA HIS A 62 -4.07 -4.86 -4.45
C HIS A 62 -2.97 -4.62 -3.42
N ASN A 63 -3.33 -4.26 -2.19
CA ASN A 63 -2.34 -3.90 -1.18
C ASN A 63 -2.01 -5.07 -0.25
N ILE A 64 -3.03 -5.80 0.21
CA ILE A 64 -2.83 -6.97 1.09
C ILE A 64 -2.49 -8.22 0.27
N GLY A 65 -2.93 -8.30 -0.99
CA GLY A 65 -2.64 -9.43 -1.89
C GLY A 65 -3.52 -10.65 -1.65
N ILE A 66 -4.76 -10.45 -1.18
CA ILE A 66 -5.71 -11.52 -0.95
C ILE A 66 -6.24 -12.04 -2.30
N ARG A 67 -6.04 -13.34 -2.53
CA ARG A 67 -6.63 -14.11 -3.65
C ARG A 67 -7.74 -15.03 -3.15
N VAL A 68 -8.71 -15.30 -4.00
CA VAL A 68 -9.91 -16.10 -3.68
C VAL A 68 -10.22 -17.18 -4.71
N GLU A 69 -9.56 -17.12 -5.88
CA GLU A 69 -9.53 -18.18 -6.87
C GLU A 69 -8.08 -18.59 -7.15
N ASN A 70 -7.87 -19.88 -7.43
CA ASN A 70 -6.55 -20.37 -7.82
C ASN A 70 -6.21 -19.82 -9.22
N GLU A 71 -5.10 -19.08 -9.34
CA GLU A 71 -4.57 -18.58 -10.63
C GLU A 71 -4.26 -19.70 -11.65
N LEU A 72 -4.27 -20.97 -11.21
CA LEU A 72 -3.94 -22.16 -12.00
C LEU A 72 -5.13 -22.70 -12.83
N ASP A 73 -6.37 -22.30 -12.55
CA ASP A 73 -7.58 -22.80 -13.24
C ASP A 73 -7.83 -22.14 -14.61
N LEU A 74 -7.00 -21.19 -15.05
CA LEU A 74 -7.17 -20.55 -16.35
C LEU A 74 -6.38 -21.25 -17.46
N GLU A 75 -7.04 -22.18 -18.12
CA GLU A 75 -6.77 -22.49 -19.51
C GLU A 75 -6.83 -21.18 -20.34
N LYS A 76 -5.66 -20.66 -20.72
CA LYS A 76 -5.38 -19.48 -21.59
C LYS A 76 -5.16 -18.17 -20.82
N GLY A 77 -3.88 -17.89 -20.55
CA GLY A 77 -3.36 -16.59 -20.10
C GLY A 77 -3.43 -15.51 -21.19
N THR A 78 -4.62 -14.98 -21.44
CA THR A 78 -4.83 -13.75 -22.22
C THR A 78 -5.01 -12.57 -21.27
N VAL A 79 -4.66 -11.35 -21.72
CA VAL A 79 -4.82 -10.13 -20.89
C VAL A 79 -6.29 -9.90 -20.51
N GLU A 80 -7.24 -10.28 -21.37
CA GLU A 80 -8.67 -10.18 -21.10
C GLU A 80 -9.17 -11.19 -20.06
N SER A 81 -8.65 -12.43 -20.06
CA SER A 81 -9.00 -13.41 -19.03
C SER A 81 -8.46 -13.01 -17.66
N ALA A 82 -7.24 -12.45 -17.60
CA ALA A 82 -6.68 -11.91 -16.35
C ALA A 82 -7.49 -10.75 -15.78
N LYS A 83 -7.92 -9.79 -16.62
CA LYS A 83 -8.79 -8.68 -16.17
C LYS A 83 -10.16 -9.16 -15.68
N LYS A 84 -10.76 -10.14 -16.36
CA LYS A 84 -12.03 -10.72 -15.92
C LYS A 84 -11.90 -11.45 -14.59
N LEU A 85 -10.81 -12.19 -14.39
CA LEU A 85 -10.54 -12.86 -13.11
C LEU A 85 -10.32 -11.84 -12.00
N GLU A 86 -9.52 -10.81 -12.23
CA GLU A 86 -9.33 -9.72 -11.25
C GLU A 86 -10.67 -9.10 -10.81
N LEU A 87 -11.57 -8.82 -11.78
CA LEU A 87 -12.90 -8.30 -11.47
C LEU A 87 -13.77 -9.28 -10.70
N LEU A 88 -13.71 -10.57 -11.02
CA LEU A 88 -14.44 -11.62 -10.31
C LEU A 88 -13.94 -11.77 -8.86
N GLU A 89 -12.63 -11.83 -8.65
CA GLU A 89 -12.03 -11.92 -7.32
C GLU A 89 -12.39 -10.72 -6.44
N LYS A 90 -12.32 -9.50 -7.01
CA LYS A 90 -12.76 -8.28 -6.32
C LYS A 90 -14.24 -8.34 -5.94
N LYS A 91 -15.12 -8.84 -6.82
CA LYS A 91 -16.56 -9.00 -6.54
C LYS A 91 -16.82 -10.03 -5.45
N ILE A 92 -16.10 -11.14 -5.44
CA ILE A 92 -16.19 -12.14 -4.36
C ILE A 92 -15.77 -11.52 -3.02
N LEU A 93 -14.65 -10.78 -2.98
CA LEU A 93 -14.20 -10.08 -1.78
C LEU A 93 -15.22 -9.03 -1.31
N PHE A 94 -15.83 -8.30 -2.24
CA PHE A 94 -16.91 -7.35 -1.96
C PHE A 94 -18.08 -8.03 -1.25
N ASP A 95 -18.56 -9.16 -1.78
CA ASP A 95 -19.65 -9.91 -1.17
C ASP A 95 -19.26 -10.50 0.20
N GLU A 96 -18.02 -10.97 0.36
CA GLU A 96 -17.51 -11.45 1.65
C GLU A 96 -17.53 -10.35 2.71
N VAL A 97 -16.94 -9.19 2.41
CA VAL A 97 -16.89 -8.05 3.33
C VAL A 97 -18.31 -7.58 3.66
N LYS A 98 -19.21 -7.51 2.66
CA LYS A 98 -20.62 -7.15 2.86
C LYS A 98 -21.33 -8.11 3.82
N ILE A 99 -21.10 -9.43 3.69
CA ILE A 99 -21.67 -10.46 4.58
C ILE A 99 -21.11 -10.35 6.00
N LEU A 100 -19.82 -10.03 6.16
CA LEU A 100 -19.19 -9.89 7.47
C LEU A 100 -19.64 -8.61 8.18
N LEU A 101 -19.78 -7.51 7.45
CA LEU A 101 -20.15 -6.19 7.97
C LEU A 101 -21.63 -6.10 8.39
N LYS A 102 -22.55 -6.75 7.66
CA LYS A 102 -24.00 -6.73 7.94
C LYS A 102 -24.55 -5.30 8.15
N ASP A 103 -25.08 -5.00 9.33
CA ASP A 103 -25.62 -3.69 9.75
C ASP A 103 -24.66 -2.93 10.70
N ALA A 104 -23.37 -3.29 10.73
CA ALA A 104 -22.40 -2.70 11.67
C ALA A 104 -22.37 -1.16 11.60
N PHE A 105 -22.37 -0.56 10.40
CA PHE A 105 -22.39 0.90 10.25
C PHE A 105 -23.61 1.56 10.90
N LYS A 106 -24.78 0.91 10.85
CA LYS A 106 -25.98 1.44 11.51
C LYS A 106 -25.82 1.36 13.02
N SER A 107 -25.31 0.24 13.53
CA SER A 107 -25.06 0.11 14.97
C SER A 107 -23.99 1.08 15.48
N GLU A 108 -22.93 1.34 14.71
CA GLU A 108 -21.89 2.31 15.08
C GLU A 108 -22.46 3.74 15.09
N ILE A 109 -23.25 4.12 14.10
CA ILE A 109 -23.94 5.42 14.07
C ILE A 109 -24.89 5.56 15.27
N ASP A 110 -25.65 4.52 15.59
CA ASP A 110 -26.55 4.54 16.75
C ASP A 110 -25.79 4.68 18.07
N MET A 111 -24.67 3.98 18.25
CA MET A 111 -23.80 4.16 19.42
C MET A 111 -23.29 5.60 19.53
N LEU A 112 -22.90 6.22 18.41
CA LEU A 112 -22.49 7.63 18.40
C LEU A 112 -23.64 8.57 18.79
N TYR A 113 -24.87 8.32 18.33
CA TYR A 113 -26.03 9.09 18.77
C TYR A 113 -26.26 8.96 20.27
N ARG A 114 -26.19 7.75 20.83
CA ARG A 114 -26.34 7.50 22.27
C ARG A 114 -25.27 8.20 23.11
N ILE A 115 -24.01 8.21 22.65
CA ILE A 115 -22.93 8.99 23.30
C ILE A 115 -23.29 10.48 23.33
N ILE A 116 -23.70 11.04 22.17
CA ILE A 116 -24.03 12.46 22.08
C ILE A 116 -25.25 12.82 22.94
N GLU A 117 -26.26 11.95 23.00
CA GLU A 117 -27.43 12.14 23.87
C GLU A 117 -27.07 12.10 25.35
N LEU A 118 -26.20 11.17 25.74
CA LEU A 118 -25.68 11.11 27.10
C LEU A 118 -24.91 12.39 27.44
N ASP A 119 -24.03 12.85 26.55
CA ASP A 119 -23.28 14.10 26.72
C ASP A 119 -24.22 15.31 26.84
N ASP A 120 -25.26 15.40 26.00
CA ASP A 120 -26.28 16.45 26.08
C ASP A 120 -27.02 16.42 27.42
N ASN A 121 -27.33 15.23 27.94
CA ASN A 121 -27.97 15.06 29.25
C ASN A 121 -27.04 15.55 30.38
N PHE A 122 -25.76 15.18 30.35
CA PHE A 122 -24.76 15.71 31.29
C PHE A 122 -24.62 17.23 31.20
N ILE A 123 -24.52 17.78 29.99
CA ILE A 123 -24.41 19.23 29.74
C ILE A 123 -25.63 19.96 30.31
N ASN A 124 -26.85 19.47 30.04
CA ASN A 124 -28.08 20.07 30.54
C ASN A 124 -28.14 20.04 32.07
N LEU A 125 -27.68 18.95 32.70
CA LEU A 125 -27.68 18.81 34.15
C LEU A 125 -26.59 19.66 34.82
N LEU A 126 -25.37 19.68 34.28
CA LEU A 126 -24.31 20.57 34.75
C LEU A 126 -24.70 22.04 34.61
N THR A 127 -25.36 22.42 33.51
CA THR A 127 -25.89 23.77 33.32
C THR A 127 -26.93 24.11 34.39
N LYS A 128 -27.88 23.20 34.68
CA LYS A 128 -28.87 23.37 35.75
C LYS A 128 -28.23 23.48 37.13
N VAL A 129 -27.28 22.60 37.46
CA VAL A 129 -26.57 22.60 38.76
C VAL A 129 -25.76 23.87 38.94
N ARG A 130 -25.05 24.34 37.92
CA ARG A 130 -24.23 25.57 38.00
C ARG A 130 -25.10 26.83 38.06
N LYS A 131 -26.22 26.87 37.34
CA LYS A 131 -27.23 27.93 37.47
C LYS A 131 -27.91 27.94 38.85
N LYS A 132 -28.17 26.76 39.45
CA LYS A 132 -28.77 26.63 40.80
C LYS A 132 -27.79 26.83 41.95
N ARG A 133 -26.51 26.45 41.81
CA ARG A 133 -25.45 26.78 42.79
C ARG A 133 -25.27 28.29 42.96
N ALA A 134 -25.64 29.09 41.96
CA ALA A 134 -25.75 30.53 42.09
C ALA A 134 -26.98 31.01 42.90
N LEU A 135 -27.90 30.11 43.30
CA LEU A 135 -29.24 30.42 43.83
C LEU A 135 -29.71 29.63 45.08
N ASN A 136 -28.97 28.62 45.58
CA ASN A 136 -29.06 27.95 46.93
C ASN A 136 -28.95 26.40 46.86
N GLU A 137 -28.45 25.80 47.96
CA GLU A 137 -28.05 24.40 48.15
C GLU A 137 -29.21 23.39 48.26
N GLN A 138 -29.45 22.59 47.20
CA GLN A 138 -30.01 21.23 47.29
C GLN A 138 -29.48 20.39 46.12
N ASN A 139 -28.28 19.80 46.27
CA ASN A 139 -27.56 19.12 45.19
C ASN A 139 -27.64 17.58 45.21
N GLY A 140 -28.46 16.97 46.09
CA GLY A 140 -28.52 15.51 46.23
C GLY A 140 -29.38 14.76 45.20
N LYS A 141 -30.52 15.33 44.76
CA LYS A 141 -31.55 14.61 43.97
C LYS A 141 -31.53 14.84 42.45
N VAL A 142 -30.48 15.49 41.93
CA VAL A 142 -30.43 15.87 40.50
C VAL A 142 -29.73 14.79 39.64
N PHE A 143 -28.91 13.94 40.24
CA PHE A 143 -28.18 12.87 39.55
C PHE A 143 -28.97 11.56 39.44
N ASP A 144 -29.99 11.34 40.26
CA ASP A 144 -30.77 10.09 40.27
C ASP A 144 -31.41 9.79 38.89
N ASN A 145 -31.90 10.81 38.18
CA ASN A 145 -32.46 10.63 36.83
C ASN A 145 -31.40 10.29 35.76
N LEU A 146 -30.15 10.73 35.96
CA LEU A 146 -29.02 10.36 35.09
C LEU A 146 -28.60 8.91 35.36
N ASP A 147 -28.62 8.52 36.63
CA ASP A 147 -28.26 7.18 37.07
C ASP A 147 -29.22 6.13 36.48
N GLU A 148 -30.52 6.41 36.48
CA GLU A 148 -31.53 5.55 35.85
C GLU A 148 -31.39 5.51 34.32
N TYR A 149 -31.10 6.65 33.69
CA TYR A 149 -30.88 6.70 32.24
C TYR A 149 -29.66 5.87 31.81
N ILE A 150 -28.49 6.07 32.46
CA ILE A 150 -27.27 5.31 32.14
C ILE A 150 -27.51 3.81 32.34
N GLU A 151 -28.17 3.41 33.44
CA GLU A 151 -28.45 2.01 33.70
C GLU A 151 -29.36 1.39 32.63
N LYS A 152 -30.40 2.11 32.20
CA LYS A 152 -31.28 1.67 31.12
C LYS A 152 -30.55 1.53 29.79
N GLU A 153 -29.76 2.53 29.41
CA GLU A 153 -28.97 2.52 28.17
C GLU A 153 -27.96 1.37 28.15
N LEU A 154 -27.23 1.17 29.27
CA LEU A 154 -26.29 0.05 29.40
C LEU A 154 -26.99 -1.30 29.26
N MET A 155 -28.17 -1.46 29.86
CA MET A 155 -28.94 -2.71 29.75
C MET A 155 -29.47 -2.94 28.34
N GLU A 156 -29.96 -1.91 27.65
CA GLU A 156 -30.40 -2.00 26.25
C GLU A 156 -29.25 -2.44 25.35
N ILE A 157 -28.06 -1.83 25.53
CA ILE A 157 -26.87 -2.17 24.75
C ILE A 157 -26.36 -3.58 25.06
N ILE A 158 -26.44 -4.03 26.33
CA ILE A 158 -26.07 -5.39 26.72
C ILE A 158 -27.01 -6.43 26.08
N LEU A 159 -28.30 -6.11 25.94
CA LEU A 159 -29.31 -7.04 25.46
C LEU A 159 -29.42 -7.08 23.93
N ASP A 160 -29.45 -5.92 23.28
CA ASP A 160 -29.88 -5.77 21.90
C ASP A 160 -28.73 -5.57 20.90
N TYR A 161 -27.53 -5.21 21.37
CA TYR A 161 -26.37 -4.93 20.53
C TYR A 161 -25.28 -6.00 20.58
N ASN A 162 -24.39 -5.96 19.59
CA ASN A 162 -23.23 -6.84 19.54
C ASN A 162 -22.24 -6.52 20.66
N THR A 163 -21.51 -7.53 21.13
CA THR A 163 -20.54 -7.41 22.23
C THR A 163 -19.48 -6.33 22.00
N TYR A 164 -18.97 -6.18 20.77
CA TYR A 164 -17.98 -5.15 20.46
C TYR A 164 -18.54 -3.72 20.59
N ASN A 165 -19.83 -3.51 20.29
CA ASN A 165 -20.48 -2.19 20.45
C ASN A 165 -20.51 -1.77 21.92
N PHE A 166 -20.78 -2.73 22.82
CA PHE A 166 -20.73 -2.48 24.26
C PHE A 166 -19.34 -2.06 24.71
N TYR A 167 -18.30 -2.83 24.34
CA TYR A 167 -16.93 -2.53 24.76
C TYR A 167 -16.45 -1.19 24.20
N ASP A 168 -16.74 -0.89 22.94
CA ASP A 168 -16.40 0.39 22.31
C ASP A 168 -17.10 1.57 22.98
N LEU A 169 -18.39 1.42 23.28
CA LEU A 169 -19.16 2.45 23.96
C LEU A 169 -18.59 2.73 25.34
N ILE A 170 -18.38 1.70 26.17
CA ILE A 170 -17.83 1.87 27.51
C ILE A 170 -16.46 2.52 27.44
N ALA A 171 -15.60 2.04 26.55
CA ALA A 171 -14.25 2.58 26.38
C ALA A 171 -14.26 4.05 25.96
N ASP A 172 -15.16 4.46 25.08
CA ASP A 172 -15.32 5.87 24.68
C ASP A 172 -15.89 6.71 25.84
N LEU A 173 -16.84 6.18 26.61
CA LEU A 173 -17.45 6.88 27.75
C LEU A 173 -16.51 7.11 28.94
N ILE A 174 -15.48 6.28 29.09
CA ILE A 174 -14.44 6.41 30.14
C ILE A 174 -13.09 6.89 29.60
N GLY A 175 -12.99 7.19 28.30
CA GLY A 175 -11.76 7.69 27.65
C GLY A 175 -10.65 6.67 27.41
N LEU A 176 -10.95 5.38 27.54
CA LEU A 176 -9.97 4.28 27.45
C LEU A 176 -9.46 4.08 26.01
N THR A 177 -10.35 4.25 25.01
CA THR A 177 -10.03 4.05 23.58
C THR A 177 -8.81 4.88 23.16
N SER A 178 -8.84 6.19 23.45
CA SER A 178 -7.77 7.13 23.08
C SER A 178 -6.48 6.84 23.84
N GLN A 179 -6.56 6.41 25.10
CA GLN A 179 -5.41 6.06 25.93
C GLN A 179 -4.72 4.80 25.40
N ILE A 180 -5.47 3.72 25.18
CA ILE A 180 -4.92 2.46 24.67
C ILE A 180 -4.25 2.66 23.31
N LYS A 181 -4.90 3.39 22.40
CA LYS A 181 -4.35 3.65 21.06
C LYS A 181 -3.03 4.43 21.11
N ARG A 182 -2.88 5.38 22.04
CA ARG A 182 -1.59 6.06 22.28
C ARG A 182 -0.53 5.09 22.79
N ASN A 183 -0.87 4.26 23.78
CA ASN A 183 0.06 3.28 24.35
C ASN A 183 0.58 2.29 23.29
N ILE A 184 -0.30 1.75 22.44
CA ILE A 184 0.08 0.82 21.36
C ILE A 184 1.10 1.48 20.41
N LEU A 185 0.87 2.74 20.02
CA LEU A 185 1.74 3.48 19.11
C LEU A 185 3.10 3.84 19.76
N GLU A 186 3.09 4.18 21.05
CA GLU A 186 4.32 4.45 21.81
C GLU A 186 5.19 3.19 21.94
N GLU A 187 4.59 2.06 22.29
CA GLU A 187 5.25 0.75 22.42
C GLU A 187 5.79 0.24 21.06
N GLY A 188 5.02 0.39 19.97
CA GLY A 188 5.42 -0.04 18.63
C GLY A 188 6.67 0.68 18.09
N ALA A 189 6.86 1.95 18.47
CA ALA A 189 8.00 2.75 18.04
C ALA A 189 9.34 2.36 18.71
N GLU A 190 9.34 1.49 19.72
CA GLU A 190 10.53 1.16 20.53
C GLU A 190 11.19 -0.17 20.16
N PHE A 191 10.53 -1.04 19.39
CA PHE A 191 11.02 -2.38 19.08
C PHE A 191 11.58 -2.52 17.65
N LYS A 192 12.90 -2.70 17.54
CA LYS A 192 13.52 -3.30 16.34
C LYS A 192 13.48 -4.82 16.44
N ASP A 193 13.00 -5.49 15.40
CA ASP A 193 12.92 -6.95 15.37
C ASP A 193 14.34 -7.56 15.36
N LEU A 194 14.71 -8.21 16.46
CA LEU A 194 15.82 -9.16 16.49
C LEU A 194 15.34 -10.50 15.89
N SER A 195 16.25 -11.30 15.35
CA SER A 195 15.90 -12.62 14.82
C SER A 195 15.43 -13.54 15.94
N VAL A 196 14.12 -13.68 16.12
CA VAL A 196 13.51 -14.58 17.11
C VAL A 196 13.32 -15.98 16.52
N GLU A 197 13.64 -17.01 17.31
CA GLU A 197 13.41 -18.43 16.97
C GLU A 197 11.93 -18.72 16.69
N LEU A 198 11.64 -19.68 15.79
CA LEU A 198 10.28 -19.99 15.34
C LEU A 198 9.31 -20.35 16.48
N GLU A 199 9.75 -21.08 17.51
CA GLU A 199 8.90 -21.44 18.65
C GLU A 199 8.49 -20.23 19.49
N LYS A 200 9.39 -19.26 19.64
CA LYS A 200 9.07 -17.98 20.27
C LYS A 200 8.15 -17.15 19.38
N LYS A 201 8.37 -17.13 18.06
CA LYS A 201 7.46 -16.47 17.11
C LYS A 201 6.06 -17.07 17.10
N LEU A 202 5.92 -18.39 17.25
CA LEU A 202 4.61 -19.06 17.35
C LEU A 202 3.86 -18.68 18.63
N LYS A 203 4.58 -18.43 19.73
CA LYS A 203 4.02 -18.00 21.01
C LYS A 203 3.75 -16.50 21.11
N MET A 204 4.51 -15.67 20.39
CA MET A 204 4.38 -14.22 20.43
C MET A 204 3.39 -13.75 19.37
N GLU A 205 2.51 -12.81 19.73
CA GLU A 205 1.72 -12.10 18.74
C GLU A 205 2.62 -11.21 17.87
N ASP A 206 2.15 -10.93 16.66
CA ASP A 206 2.76 -9.89 15.84
C ASP A 206 2.62 -8.53 16.53
N LYS A 207 3.45 -7.55 16.13
CA LYS A 207 3.40 -6.22 16.72
C LYS A 207 2.01 -5.60 16.59
N GLU A 208 1.50 -5.11 17.71
CA GLU A 208 0.15 -4.54 17.83
C GLU A 208 -0.05 -3.27 17.00
N ASP A 209 1.02 -2.53 16.70
CA ASP A 209 1.00 -1.34 15.85
C ASP A 209 0.56 -1.64 14.40
N LYS A 210 0.62 -2.89 13.95
CA LYS A 210 0.13 -3.34 12.65
C LYS A 210 -1.37 -3.60 12.61
N PHE A 211 -2.00 -3.81 13.77
CA PHE A 211 -3.41 -4.22 13.90
C PHE A 211 -4.11 -3.35 14.94
N ILE A 212 -4.10 -2.03 14.71
CA ILE A 212 -4.50 -1.06 15.72
C ILE A 212 -5.95 -1.28 16.17
N GLU A 213 -6.89 -1.51 15.27
CA GLU A 213 -8.30 -1.67 15.63
C GLU A 213 -8.57 -2.99 16.37
N LEU A 214 -7.89 -4.07 15.99
CA LEU A 214 -7.97 -5.37 16.69
C LEU A 214 -7.31 -5.32 18.07
N SER A 215 -6.06 -4.85 18.14
CA SER A 215 -5.31 -4.75 19.39
C SER A 215 -5.97 -3.79 20.38
N THR A 216 -6.57 -2.69 19.88
CA THR A 216 -7.35 -1.79 20.73
C THR A 216 -8.55 -2.50 21.35
N LEU A 217 -9.35 -3.22 20.55
CA LEU A 217 -10.50 -3.95 21.07
C LEU A 217 -10.08 -5.01 22.11
N ASN A 218 -9.03 -5.78 21.82
CA ASN A 218 -8.54 -6.81 22.74
C ASN A 218 -8.11 -6.22 24.09
N ARG A 219 -7.29 -5.15 24.09
CA ARG A 219 -6.87 -4.46 25.32
C ARG A 219 -8.06 -3.85 26.06
N ILE A 220 -9.03 -3.27 25.35
CA ILE A 220 -10.27 -2.74 25.94
C ILE A 220 -11.03 -3.87 26.67
N VAL A 221 -11.21 -5.00 26.00
CA VAL A 221 -11.94 -6.15 26.54
C VAL A 221 -11.26 -6.69 27.80
N GLU A 222 -9.93 -6.84 27.79
CA GLU A 222 -9.17 -7.29 28.95
C GLU A 222 -9.25 -6.29 30.11
N GLN A 223 -8.97 -5.01 29.86
CA GLN A 223 -8.99 -3.98 30.90
C GLN A 223 -10.38 -3.78 31.52
N ILE A 224 -11.45 -3.81 30.71
CA ILE A 224 -12.82 -3.71 31.23
C ILE A 224 -13.19 -4.96 32.05
N LYS A 225 -12.80 -6.16 31.61
CA LYS A 225 -13.05 -7.39 32.39
C LYS A 225 -12.31 -7.37 33.74
N GLU A 226 -11.08 -6.86 33.75
CA GLU A 226 -10.25 -6.74 34.96
C GLU A 226 -10.77 -5.62 35.90
N GLU A 227 -11.04 -4.43 35.40
CA GLU A 227 -11.45 -3.26 36.21
C GLU A 227 -12.84 -3.46 36.86
N PHE A 228 -13.74 -4.18 36.18
CA PHE A 228 -15.12 -4.40 36.64
C PHE A 228 -15.42 -5.84 37.07
N GLU A 229 -14.39 -6.68 37.18
CA GLU A 229 -14.41 -8.02 37.78
C GLU A 229 -15.48 -8.98 37.21
N PHE A 230 -15.62 -9.05 35.89
CA PHE A 230 -16.51 -10.04 35.24
C PHE A 230 -15.76 -10.90 34.21
N GLN A 231 -16.10 -12.20 34.15
CA GLN A 231 -15.38 -13.16 33.29
C GLN A 231 -15.92 -13.20 31.86
N SER A 232 -17.21 -12.94 31.66
CA SER A 232 -17.82 -12.98 30.33
C SER A 232 -18.95 -11.98 30.16
N TYR A 233 -19.17 -11.57 28.90
CA TYR A 233 -20.31 -10.75 28.53
C TYR A 233 -21.67 -11.37 28.87
N LYS A 234 -21.75 -12.71 29.00
CA LYS A 234 -22.96 -13.40 29.47
C LYS A 234 -23.23 -13.19 30.95
N GLN A 235 -22.19 -13.06 31.78
CA GLN A 235 -22.34 -12.72 33.21
C GLN A 235 -22.89 -11.30 33.38
N LEU A 236 -22.48 -10.35 32.54
CA LEU A 236 -23.03 -8.99 32.53
C LEU A 236 -24.55 -8.95 32.30
N LYS A 237 -25.13 -9.95 31.61
CA LYS A 237 -26.59 -10.06 31.43
C LYS A 237 -27.33 -10.49 32.70
N MET A 238 -26.63 -11.12 33.63
CA MET A 238 -27.21 -11.74 34.83
C MET A 238 -26.88 -10.98 36.12
N GLU A 239 -25.73 -10.30 36.16
CA GLU A 239 -25.20 -9.66 37.37
C GLU A 239 -25.34 -8.13 37.32
N ALA A 240 -25.98 -7.57 38.34
CA ALA A 240 -26.20 -6.12 38.44
C ALA A 240 -24.97 -5.33 38.97
N MET A 241 -24.02 -6.00 39.64
CA MET A 241 -22.90 -5.32 40.31
C MET A 241 -21.89 -4.69 39.32
N PRO A 242 -21.41 -5.41 38.28
CA PRO A 242 -20.51 -4.81 37.30
C PRO A 242 -21.14 -3.61 36.57
N VAL A 243 -22.45 -3.69 36.24
CA VAL A 243 -23.19 -2.58 35.62
C VAL A 243 -23.23 -1.34 36.53
N ARG A 244 -23.40 -1.53 37.84
CA ARG A 244 -23.35 -0.41 38.82
C ARG A 244 -21.95 0.22 38.91
N MET A 245 -20.90 -0.60 38.86
CA MET A 245 -19.51 -0.10 38.88
C MET A 245 -19.19 0.69 37.61
N LEU A 246 -19.57 0.16 36.44
CA LEU A 246 -19.46 0.85 35.14
C LEU A 246 -20.15 2.21 35.17
N LYS A 247 -21.41 2.24 35.61
CA LYS A 247 -22.19 3.48 35.75
C LYS A 247 -21.46 4.52 36.61
N LYS A 248 -20.97 4.12 37.80
CA LYS A 248 -20.26 5.03 38.70
C LYS A 248 -19.01 5.61 38.05
N ARG A 249 -18.25 4.78 37.31
CA ARG A 249 -17.04 5.18 36.61
C ARG A 249 -17.32 6.17 35.47
N ILE A 250 -18.34 5.90 34.66
CA ILE A 250 -18.80 6.81 33.58
C ILE A 250 -19.15 8.18 34.16
N ILE A 251 -19.93 8.22 35.23
CA ILE A 251 -20.33 9.48 35.88
C ILE A 251 -19.12 10.25 36.41
N GLU A 252 -18.17 9.56 37.05
CA GLU A 252 -16.95 10.18 37.57
C GLU A 252 -16.09 10.77 36.45
N TYR A 253 -15.89 10.02 35.37
CA TYR A 253 -15.12 10.47 34.22
C TYR A 253 -15.78 11.67 33.52
N LYS A 254 -17.05 11.53 33.14
CA LYS A 254 -17.80 12.56 32.42
C LYS A 254 -17.94 13.85 33.22
N LYS A 255 -18.04 13.79 34.56
CA LYS A 255 -18.05 15.00 35.41
C LYS A 255 -16.79 15.86 35.26
N ASN A 256 -15.65 15.25 34.98
CA ASN A 256 -14.35 15.93 34.88
C ASN A 256 -14.01 16.38 33.45
N GLU A 257 -14.68 15.81 32.44
CA GLU A 257 -14.43 16.11 31.03
C GLU A 257 -15.00 17.48 30.60
N PHE A 258 -16.20 17.82 31.07
CA PHE A 258 -16.90 19.02 30.59
C PHE A 258 -16.31 20.34 31.12
N PRO A 259 -16.30 21.41 30.30
CA PRO A 259 -15.80 22.73 30.71
C PRO A 259 -16.53 23.26 31.93
N VAL A 260 -15.89 24.08 32.75
CA VAL A 260 -16.46 24.66 33.99
C VAL A 260 -17.45 25.81 33.71
N SER A 261 -17.25 26.54 32.62
CA SER A 261 -18.07 27.71 32.26
C SER A 261 -19.40 27.29 31.63
N ILE A 262 -20.46 28.08 31.85
CA ILE A 262 -21.76 27.88 31.17
C ILE A 262 -21.65 28.15 29.66
N PRO A 263 -20.97 29.22 29.18
CA PRO A 263 -20.74 29.42 27.75
C PRO A 263 -20.00 28.27 27.07
N GLY A 264 -19.03 27.65 27.75
CA GLY A 264 -18.33 26.46 27.26
C GLY A 264 -19.26 25.25 27.13
N LEU A 265 -20.15 25.03 28.10
CA LEU A 265 -21.18 23.99 28.03
C LEU A 265 -22.16 24.21 26.85
N GLU A 266 -22.57 25.46 26.62
CA GLU A 266 -23.43 25.81 25.47
C GLU A 266 -22.69 25.60 24.13
N SER A 267 -21.39 25.85 24.09
CA SER A 267 -20.53 25.59 22.93
C SER A 267 -20.38 24.09 22.65
N PHE A 268 -20.22 23.28 23.69
CA PHE A 268 -20.22 21.81 23.56
C PHE A 268 -21.56 21.31 23.00
N LYS A 269 -22.68 21.85 23.48
CA LYS A 269 -24.01 21.50 22.98
C LYS A 269 -24.18 21.83 21.49
N LYS A 270 -23.71 23.00 21.04
CA LYS A 270 -23.71 23.36 19.61
C LYS A 270 -22.87 22.41 18.78
N ALA A 271 -21.71 21.99 19.28
CA ALA A 271 -20.87 20.98 18.61
C ALA A 271 -21.58 19.62 18.53
N ASN A 272 -22.28 19.20 19.59
CA ASN A 272 -23.11 17.98 19.59
C ASN A 272 -24.25 18.05 18.56
N GLU A 273 -24.92 19.20 18.43
CA GLU A 273 -25.95 19.42 17.40
C GLU A 273 -25.35 19.31 15.98
N LEU A 274 -24.15 19.86 15.76
CA LEU A 274 -23.45 19.72 14.48
C LEU A 274 -23.06 18.26 14.20
N LYS A 275 -22.52 17.53 15.20
CA LYS A 275 -22.23 16.09 15.09
C LYS A 275 -23.48 15.31 14.69
N LYS A 276 -24.63 15.55 15.35
CA LYS A 276 -25.92 14.93 15.02
C LYS A 276 -26.35 15.21 13.58
N LYS A 277 -26.27 16.46 13.13
CA LYS A 277 -26.58 16.83 11.74
C LYS A 277 -25.66 16.12 10.74
N LEU A 278 -24.37 16.03 11.04
CA LEU A 278 -23.37 15.36 10.20
C LEU A 278 -23.63 13.85 10.13
N LEU A 279 -23.86 13.19 11.27
CA LEU A 279 -24.20 11.76 11.33
C LEU A 279 -25.45 11.45 10.51
N LYS A 280 -26.48 12.31 10.58
CA LYS A 280 -27.70 12.15 9.77
C LYS A 280 -27.42 12.27 8.27
N LYS A 281 -26.52 13.17 7.84
CA LYS A 281 -26.10 13.27 6.43
C LYS A 281 -25.34 12.01 5.99
N ILE A 282 -24.45 11.49 6.83
CA ILE A 282 -23.72 10.24 6.56
C ILE A 282 -24.67 9.05 6.48
N GLU A 283 -25.60 8.93 7.43
CA GLU A 283 -26.63 7.88 7.47
C GLU A 283 -27.50 7.89 6.20
N ASN A 284 -27.93 9.07 5.75
CA ASN A 284 -28.65 9.22 4.49
C ASN A 284 -27.81 8.75 3.29
N GLY A 285 -26.52 9.07 3.26
CA GLY A 285 -25.59 8.62 2.21
C GLY A 285 -25.35 7.11 2.22
N LEU A 286 -25.42 6.45 3.38
CA LEU A 286 -25.33 4.99 3.49
C LEU A 286 -26.56 4.27 2.91
N GLY A 287 -27.73 4.91 2.95
CA GLY A 287 -29.00 4.31 2.51
C GLY A 287 -29.46 4.71 1.11
N LYS A 288 -28.99 5.84 0.57
CA LYS A 288 -29.41 6.37 -0.73
C LYS A 288 -28.28 6.29 -1.76
N GLU A 289 -28.65 6.16 -3.02
CA GLU A 289 -27.71 6.30 -4.12
C GLU A 289 -27.17 7.73 -4.19
N ILE A 290 -25.85 7.85 -4.25
CA ILE A 290 -25.12 9.12 -4.22
C ILE A 290 -24.10 9.17 -5.36
N LYS A 291 -23.83 10.40 -5.82
CA LYS A 291 -22.58 10.71 -6.54
C LYS A 291 -21.57 11.21 -5.52
N TYR A 292 -20.49 10.47 -5.31
CA TYR A 292 -19.55 10.72 -4.20
C TYR A 292 -18.96 12.14 -4.20
N GLN A 293 -18.53 12.67 -5.35
CA GLN A 293 -17.97 14.02 -5.45
C GLN A 293 -18.96 15.08 -4.94
N ASN A 294 -20.21 15.02 -5.40
CA ASN A 294 -21.26 15.93 -4.96
C ASN A 294 -21.57 15.76 -3.47
N PHE A 295 -21.57 14.53 -2.97
CA PHE A 295 -21.80 14.24 -1.55
C PHE A 295 -20.69 14.79 -0.64
N GLU A 296 -19.42 14.58 -1.02
CA GLU A 296 -18.25 15.09 -0.30
C GLU A 296 -18.28 16.63 -0.29
N GLU A 297 -18.48 17.26 -1.45
CA GLU A 297 -18.58 18.71 -1.57
C GLU A 297 -19.74 19.29 -0.75
N GLU A 298 -20.91 18.67 -0.76
CA GLU A 298 -22.07 19.11 0.02
C GLU A 298 -21.77 19.10 1.53
N ILE A 299 -21.13 18.03 2.03
CA ILE A 299 -20.75 17.91 3.44
C ILE A 299 -19.68 18.93 3.82
N LEU A 300 -18.63 19.08 3.00
CA LEU A 300 -17.56 20.04 3.26
C LEU A 300 -18.10 21.47 3.26
N LEU A 301 -18.97 21.83 2.30
CA LEU A 301 -19.62 23.15 2.27
C LEU A 301 -20.54 23.37 3.48
N PHE A 302 -21.28 22.34 3.90
CA PHE A 302 -22.13 22.40 5.09
C PHE A 302 -21.30 22.67 6.37
N LEU A 303 -20.24 21.90 6.59
CA LEU A 303 -19.34 22.09 7.73
C LEU A 303 -18.63 23.44 7.68
N LYS A 304 -18.17 23.87 6.49
CA LYS A 304 -17.53 25.18 6.29
C LYS A 304 -18.44 26.32 6.77
N LYS A 305 -19.72 26.28 6.38
CA LYS A 305 -20.71 27.30 6.78
C LYS A 305 -20.91 27.32 8.30
N GLU A 306 -21.14 26.17 8.92
CA GLU A 306 -21.40 26.08 10.37
C GLU A 306 -20.17 26.51 11.19
N ILE A 307 -18.95 26.19 10.74
CA ILE A 307 -17.71 26.64 11.39
C ILE A 307 -17.53 28.16 11.26
N ILE A 308 -17.76 28.74 10.07
CA ILE A 308 -17.70 30.20 9.87
C ILE A 308 -18.74 30.92 10.75
N GLU A 309 -19.93 30.35 10.93
CA GLU A 309 -20.91 30.92 11.86
C GLU A 309 -20.43 30.91 13.31
N GLN A 310 -19.75 29.85 13.76
CA GLN A 310 -19.17 29.82 15.10
C GLN A 310 -17.95 30.74 15.26
N LEU A 311 -17.21 31.04 14.20
CA LEU A 311 -16.11 32.02 14.22
C LEU A 311 -16.56 33.46 14.54
N LYS A 312 -17.85 33.76 14.40
CA LYS A 312 -18.45 35.04 14.80
C LYS A 312 -18.71 35.15 16.30
N THR A 313 -18.52 34.06 17.05
CA THR A 313 -18.71 34.02 18.50
C THR A 313 -17.41 34.31 19.26
N ASN A 314 -17.42 34.20 20.60
CA ASN A 314 -16.23 34.44 21.40
C ASN A 314 -15.13 33.41 21.07
N PRO A 315 -13.85 33.82 20.91
CA PRO A 315 -12.75 32.90 20.60
C PRO A 315 -12.60 31.74 21.59
N ASN A 316 -12.87 31.95 22.89
CA ASN A 316 -12.80 30.87 23.88
C ASN A 316 -13.92 29.84 23.67
N ASP A 317 -15.12 30.30 23.29
CA ASP A 317 -16.27 29.44 22.99
C ASP A 317 -16.02 28.64 21.71
N PHE A 318 -15.38 29.26 20.71
CA PHE A 318 -14.95 28.57 19.49
C PHE A 318 -13.93 27.45 19.76
N ILE A 319 -12.98 27.67 20.68
CA ILE A 319 -12.05 26.62 21.11
C ILE A 319 -12.81 25.46 21.73
N TYR A 320 -13.72 25.73 22.69
CA TYR A 320 -14.53 24.67 23.30
C TYR A 320 -15.39 23.93 22.28
N PHE A 321 -15.95 24.65 21.31
CA PHE A 321 -16.69 24.06 20.20
C PHE A 321 -15.81 23.09 19.38
N LEU A 322 -14.61 23.52 18.98
CA LEU A 322 -13.68 22.67 18.23
C LEU A 322 -13.19 21.49 19.06
N GLN A 323 -12.84 21.69 20.34
CA GLN A 323 -12.41 20.62 21.25
C GLN A 323 -13.45 19.51 21.33
N ASN A 324 -14.73 19.85 21.47
CA ASN A 324 -15.77 18.83 21.46
C ASN A 324 -15.93 18.21 20.06
N LEU A 325 -15.89 19.01 18.99
CA LEU A 325 -16.12 18.53 17.62
C LEU A 325 -15.03 17.55 17.13
N SER A 326 -13.76 17.82 17.43
CA SER A 326 -12.62 16.96 17.10
C SER A 326 -12.24 15.98 18.21
N GLU A 327 -12.82 16.13 19.41
CA GLU A 327 -12.50 15.35 20.62
C GLU A 327 -11.00 15.40 20.98
N GLU A 328 -10.40 16.57 20.75
CA GLU A 328 -8.99 16.84 21.04
C GLU A 328 -8.81 17.56 22.38
N SER A 329 -7.70 17.23 23.06
CA SER A 329 -7.27 18.05 24.21
C SER A 329 -6.90 19.45 23.75
N PHE A 330 -6.92 20.44 24.66
CA PHE A 330 -6.57 21.83 24.33
C PHE A 330 -5.19 21.92 23.65
N ASN A 331 -4.20 21.18 24.18
CA ASN A 331 -2.84 21.18 23.66
C ASN A 331 -2.76 20.61 22.23
N GLU A 332 -3.51 19.53 21.98
CA GLU A 332 -3.59 18.89 20.66
C GLU A 332 -4.25 19.81 19.63
N LEU A 333 -5.35 20.46 20.01
CA LEU A 333 -6.04 21.41 19.14
C LEU A 333 -5.17 22.61 18.80
N MET A 334 -4.51 23.21 19.80
CA MET A 334 -3.57 24.32 19.56
C MET A 334 -2.44 23.91 18.63
N TYR A 335 -1.93 22.69 18.76
CA TYR A 335 -0.94 22.15 17.86
C TYR A 335 -1.49 21.99 16.42
N THR A 336 -2.71 21.46 16.26
CA THR A 336 -3.42 21.36 14.97
C THR A 336 -3.51 22.72 14.28
N LEU A 337 -4.01 23.70 15.01
CA LEU A 337 -4.22 25.06 14.51
C LEU A 337 -2.88 25.70 14.10
N ASN A 338 -1.83 25.53 14.91
CA ASN A 338 -0.49 26.00 14.58
C ASN A 338 0.07 25.32 13.32
N LYS A 339 -0.16 24.01 13.15
CA LYS A 339 0.25 23.25 11.94
C LYS A 339 -0.40 23.83 10.67
N TYR A 340 -1.65 24.27 10.78
CA TYR A 340 -2.37 24.95 9.71
C TYR A 340 -2.05 26.44 9.59
N GLY A 341 -1.12 26.97 10.40
CA GLY A 341 -0.67 28.36 10.32
C GLY A 341 -1.52 29.35 11.13
N ILE A 342 -2.46 28.87 11.95
CA ILE A 342 -3.20 29.67 12.92
C ILE A 342 -2.37 29.78 14.19
N ASN A 343 -1.49 30.79 14.25
CA ASN A 343 -0.65 31.04 15.43
C ASN A 343 -1.35 31.88 16.50
N ASN A 344 -2.44 32.56 16.13
CA ASN A 344 -3.25 33.35 17.05
C ASN A 344 -4.73 33.18 16.70
N ILE A 345 -5.51 32.66 17.65
CA ILE A 345 -6.94 32.41 17.49
C ILE A 345 -7.73 33.71 17.35
N LEU A 346 -7.22 34.82 17.89
CA LEU A 346 -7.86 36.12 17.75
C LEU A 346 -7.94 36.57 16.29
N ASN A 347 -7.00 36.13 15.44
CA ASN A 347 -7.01 36.42 13.99
C ASN A 347 -8.11 35.65 13.23
N LEU A 348 -8.82 34.72 13.87
CA LEU A 348 -9.94 33.99 13.27
C LEU A 348 -11.29 34.69 13.46
N ILE A 349 -11.39 35.60 14.43
CA ILE A 349 -12.66 36.15 14.89
C ILE A 349 -13.26 37.04 13.80
N GLY A 350 -14.52 36.81 13.46
CA GLY A 350 -15.23 37.63 12.47
C GLY A 350 -14.70 37.49 11.04
N THR A 351 -13.76 36.57 10.79
CA THR A 351 -13.30 36.25 9.45
C THR A 351 -14.41 35.57 8.66
N ASP A 352 -14.74 36.11 7.49
CA ASP A 352 -15.69 35.51 6.55
C ASP A 352 -15.15 35.47 5.12
N GLU A 353 -15.90 34.82 4.23
CA GLU A 353 -15.55 34.72 2.81
C GLU A 353 -15.55 36.10 2.11
N ASN A 354 -16.35 37.05 2.61
CA ASN A 354 -16.44 38.39 2.04
C ASN A 354 -15.19 39.24 2.35
N LEU A 355 -14.71 39.18 3.59
CA LEU A 355 -13.48 39.82 4.04
C LEU A 355 -12.27 39.24 3.29
N THR A 356 -12.23 37.92 3.14
CA THR A 356 -11.19 37.23 2.36
C THR A 356 -11.18 37.70 0.90
N SER A 357 -12.35 37.81 0.28
CA SER A 357 -12.49 38.29 -1.10
C SER A 357 -12.08 39.76 -1.22
N SER A 358 -12.50 40.61 -0.29
CA SER A 358 -12.16 42.04 -0.24
C SER A 358 -10.64 42.26 -0.08
N VAL A 359 -9.96 41.43 0.70
CA VAL A 359 -8.49 41.46 0.83
C VAL A 359 -7.82 41.07 -0.48
N LYS A 360 -8.26 39.99 -1.14
CA LYS A 360 -7.73 39.55 -2.44
C LYS A 360 -7.91 40.61 -3.52
N GLU A 361 -9.11 41.21 -3.62
CA GLU A 361 -9.41 42.27 -4.57
C GLU A 361 -8.58 43.53 -4.33
N ASN A 362 -8.45 43.97 -3.07
CA ASN A 362 -7.62 45.13 -2.75
C ASN A 362 -6.13 44.86 -3.00
N MET A 363 -5.63 43.65 -2.75
CA MET A 363 -4.25 43.29 -3.09
C MET A 363 -3.98 43.41 -4.60
N ILE A 364 -4.92 42.94 -5.44
CA ILE A 364 -4.82 43.10 -6.90
C ILE A 364 -4.90 44.59 -7.29
N ARG A 365 -5.86 45.33 -6.73
CA ARG A 365 -6.10 46.75 -7.03
C ARG A 365 -4.89 47.64 -6.72
N TYR A 366 -4.17 47.35 -5.64
CA TYR A 366 -3.03 48.13 -5.18
C TYR A 366 -1.68 47.51 -5.52
N ASN A 367 -1.66 46.42 -6.30
CA ASN A 367 -0.45 45.70 -6.71
C ASN A 367 0.45 45.30 -5.52
N ILE A 368 -0.18 44.81 -4.45
CA ILE A 368 0.51 44.33 -3.24
C ILE A 368 0.67 42.82 -3.36
N GLU A 369 1.90 42.35 -3.34
CA GLU A 369 2.20 40.91 -3.36
C GLU A 369 2.25 40.33 -1.94
N LYS A 370 2.03 39.02 -1.82
CA LYS A 370 2.18 38.29 -0.55
C LYS A 370 3.58 38.49 0.04
N TYR A 371 4.60 38.57 -0.82
CA TYR A 371 5.99 38.77 -0.43
C TYR A 371 6.22 40.15 0.22
N ASP A 372 5.59 41.20 -0.29
CA ASP A 372 5.67 42.56 0.28
C ASP A 372 5.21 42.57 1.75
N ILE A 373 4.09 41.91 2.04
CA ILE A 373 3.54 41.80 3.40
C ILE A 373 4.47 40.98 4.30
N MET A 374 5.05 39.88 3.77
CA MET A 374 6.01 39.05 4.53
C MET A 374 7.28 39.83 4.89
N GLN A 375 7.80 40.64 3.98
CA GLN A 375 8.96 41.50 4.23
C GLN A 375 8.67 42.55 5.30
N LEU A 376 7.49 43.17 5.25
CA LEU A 376 7.09 44.20 6.21
C LEU A 376 6.84 43.63 7.62
N ASN A 377 6.38 42.38 7.72
CA ASN A 377 6.04 41.72 9.00
C ASN A 377 7.29 41.27 9.80
N ASP A 378 8.39 40.87 9.15
CA ASP A 378 9.61 40.40 9.85
C ASP A 378 10.50 41.58 10.30
N GLN A 379 10.42 41.98 11.57
CA GLN A 379 11.20 43.08 12.13
C GLN A 379 12.72 42.95 11.96
N LYS A 380 13.26 41.73 11.78
CA LYS A 380 14.71 41.52 11.59
C LYS A 380 15.15 41.67 10.14
N LYS A 381 14.24 41.42 9.19
CA LYS A 381 14.52 41.43 7.74
C LYS A 381 13.82 42.57 6.99
N ASN A 382 12.96 43.33 7.67
CA ASN A 382 12.21 44.43 7.08
C ASN A 382 13.18 45.48 6.49
N PRO A 383 13.19 45.68 5.16
CA PRO A 383 14.11 46.60 4.50
C PRO A 383 13.99 48.04 4.99
N LEU A 384 12.79 48.48 5.41
CA LEU A 384 12.57 49.82 5.96
C LEU A 384 13.16 49.95 7.37
N VAL A 385 13.10 48.91 8.19
CA VAL A 385 13.72 48.91 9.53
C VAL A 385 15.24 48.86 9.43
N LEU A 386 15.78 48.08 8.50
CA LEU A 386 17.21 48.03 8.22
C LEU A 386 17.70 49.39 7.69
N ALA A 387 16.94 50.01 6.78
CA ALA A 387 17.25 51.34 6.24
C ALA A 387 17.23 52.42 7.34
N GLN A 388 16.26 52.35 8.26
CA GLN A 388 16.22 53.25 9.41
C GLN A 388 17.38 53.01 10.38
N LYS A 389 17.80 51.77 10.61
CA LYS A 389 18.97 51.46 11.45
C LYS A 389 20.25 51.99 10.84
N GLU A 390 20.48 51.75 9.55
CA GLU A 390 21.65 52.30 8.85
C GLU A 390 21.60 53.83 8.84
N LEU A 391 20.43 54.45 8.59
CA LEU A 391 20.25 55.90 8.66
C LEU A 391 20.68 56.45 10.04
N ASN A 392 20.33 55.76 11.13
CA ASN A 392 20.68 56.15 12.48
C ASN A 392 22.17 55.98 12.81
N THR A 393 22.94 55.25 12.00
CA THR A 393 24.40 55.11 12.16
C THR A 393 25.20 56.26 11.52
N PHE A 394 24.56 57.11 10.71
CA PHE A 394 25.22 58.27 10.13
C PHE A 394 25.40 59.37 11.19
N ASN A 395 26.63 59.88 11.31
CA ASN A 395 26.90 61.08 12.09
C ASN A 395 26.51 62.33 11.27
N PHE A 396 25.29 62.81 11.47
CA PHE A 396 24.74 64.01 10.81
C PHE A 396 25.50 65.31 11.12
N SER A 397 26.51 65.30 11.99
CA SER A 397 27.38 66.45 12.28
C SER A 397 28.31 66.84 11.13
N THR A 398 28.46 66.01 10.09
CA THR A 398 29.35 66.27 8.93
C THR A 398 28.60 66.65 7.64
N ILE A 399 27.27 66.60 7.64
CA ILE A 399 26.43 66.94 6.49
C ILE A 399 25.76 68.27 6.85
N HIS A 400 26.09 69.36 6.13
CA HIS A 400 25.50 70.69 6.35
C HIS A 400 24.02 70.70 5.96
N GLN A 401 23.18 70.01 6.72
CA GLN A 401 21.73 70.09 6.63
C GLN A 401 21.18 70.11 8.05
N THR A 402 20.67 71.28 8.42
CA THR A 402 19.84 71.51 9.58
C THR A 402 18.62 70.60 9.47
N ASP A 403 18.59 69.53 10.26
CA ASP A 403 17.39 69.05 10.97
C ASP A 403 17.77 67.83 11.81
N SER A 404 17.93 68.06 13.11
CA SER A 404 17.91 67.00 14.12
C SER A 404 16.53 66.34 14.11
N GLY A 405 16.36 65.28 13.31
CA GLY A 405 15.10 64.52 13.25
C GLY A 405 14.73 63.93 11.89
N LEU A 406 15.69 63.58 11.02
CA LEU A 406 15.38 62.90 9.75
C LEU A 406 14.88 61.47 9.99
N SER A 407 13.56 61.26 9.94
CA SER A 407 12.97 59.92 9.81
C SER A 407 13.05 59.44 8.35
N LEU A 408 13.17 58.12 8.13
CA LEU A 408 13.22 57.52 6.79
C LEU A 408 12.01 57.94 5.92
N GLU A 409 10.85 58.20 6.54
CA GLU A 409 9.63 58.65 5.88
C GLU A 409 9.77 60.05 5.26
N ILE A 410 10.47 60.97 5.95
CA ILE A 410 10.74 62.32 5.45
C ILE A 410 11.74 62.26 4.29
N LEU A 411 12.71 61.35 4.37
CA LEU A 411 13.79 61.22 3.38
C LEU A 411 13.31 60.56 2.08
N LEU A 412 12.38 59.59 2.16
CA LEU A 412 11.76 58.95 0.99
C LEU A 412 10.80 59.86 0.21
N ASN A 413 10.27 60.91 0.86
CA ASN A 413 9.39 61.90 0.25
C ASN A 413 10.12 63.03 -0.50
N LYS A 414 11.42 63.22 -0.26
CA LYS A 414 12.28 64.19 -0.98
C LYS A 414 12.91 63.58 -2.24
N GLU A 415 13.41 64.42 -3.16
CA GLU A 415 14.06 63.95 -4.39
C GLU A 415 15.41 63.28 -4.09
N ARG A 416 15.74 62.20 -4.82
CA ARG A 416 17.00 61.44 -4.64
C ARG A 416 18.24 62.33 -4.75
N LYS A 417 18.18 63.38 -5.56
CA LYS A 417 19.29 64.31 -5.83
C LYS A 417 19.77 65.05 -4.57
N ASP A 418 18.89 65.27 -3.60
CA ASP A 418 19.20 66.04 -2.39
C ASP A 418 20.04 65.25 -1.37
N PHE A 419 20.10 63.92 -1.50
CA PHE A 419 20.71 63.00 -0.52
C PHE A 419 21.50 61.84 -1.17
N GLU A 420 22.06 62.06 -2.36
CA GLU A 420 22.65 60.99 -3.20
C GLU A 420 23.74 60.17 -2.49
N ASN A 421 24.59 60.81 -1.68
CA ASN A 421 25.67 60.14 -0.93
C ASN A 421 25.16 59.24 0.20
N ILE A 422 24.05 59.63 0.85
CA ILE A 422 23.41 58.85 1.90
C ILE A 422 22.74 57.62 1.28
N TRP A 423 22.03 57.81 0.16
CA TRP A 423 21.36 56.71 -0.53
C TRP A 423 22.33 55.68 -1.10
N LYS A 424 23.44 56.07 -1.73
CA LYS A 424 24.47 55.11 -2.20
C LYS A 424 24.96 54.20 -1.07
N THR A 425 25.23 54.78 0.09
CA THR A 425 25.73 54.03 1.25
C THR A 425 24.67 53.09 1.84
N ILE A 426 23.40 53.49 1.85
CA ILE A 426 22.28 52.65 2.29
C ILE A 426 22.01 51.51 1.29
N GLU A 427 22.02 51.81 -0.02
CA GLU A 427 21.83 50.84 -1.11
C GLU A 427 22.92 49.75 -1.08
N GLU A 428 24.19 50.13 -0.89
CA GLU A 428 25.33 49.21 -0.80
C GLU A 428 25.27 48.26 0.41
N ARG A 429 24.72 48.72 1.54
CA ARG A 429 24.69 47.93 2.78
C ARG A 429 23.47 47.03 2.91
N ILE A 430 22.32 47.45 2.35
CA ILE A 430 21.04 46.74 2.49
C ILE A 430 20.71 45.94 1.23
N ASN A 431 21.35 46.26 0.10
CA ASN A 431 21.12 45.64 -1.21
C ASN A 431 19.68 45.84 -1.72
N TYR A 432 19.09 47.01 -1.42
CA TYR A 432 17.80 47.48 -1.94
C TYR A 432 17.98 48.88 -2.52
N SER A 433 17.37 49.14 -3.67
CA SER A 433 17.39 50.45 -4.31
C SER A 433 16.46 51.46 -3.63
N TYR A 434 16.74 52.75 -3.80
CA TYR A 434 15.85 53.85 -3.40
C TYR A 434 14.43 53.68 -3.94
N PHE A 435 14.29 53.26 -5.20
CA PHE A 435 12.99 53.10 -5.83
C PHE A 435 12.20 51.94 -5.22
N GLU A 436 12.86 50.82 -4.89
CA GLU A 436 12.23 49.69 -4.21
C GLU A 436 11.82 50.04 -2.78
N LEU A 437 12.65 50.78 -2.02
CA LEU A 437 12.30 51.24 -0.68
C LEU A 437 11.14 52.25 -0.70
N LYS A 438 11.09 53.12 -1.71
CA LYS A 438 9.99 54.08 -1.90
C LYS A 438 8.69 53.38 -2.29
N ASP A 439 8.76 52.36 -3.14
CA ASP A 439 7.61 51.53 -3.50
C ASP A 439 7.09 50.73 -2.29
N LEU A 440 7.98 50.07 -1.53
CA LEU A 440 7.63 49.36 -0.29
C LEU A 440 7.01 50.29 0.75
N MET A 441 7.47 51.53 0.86
CA MET A 441 6.91 52.52 1.77
C MET A 441 5.49 52.95 1.35
N ARG A 442 5.24 53.15 0.06
CA ARG A 442 3.89 53.40 -0.47
C ARG A 442 2.97 52.23 -0.21
N LYS A 443 3.43 51.00 -0.50
CA LYS A 443 2.69 49.77 -0.20
C LYS A 443 2.39 49.64 1.28
N LYS A 444 3.34 49.94 2.18
CA LYS A 444 3.13 49.96 3.63
C LYS A 444 2.03 50.93 4.05
N GLN A 445 2.02 52.15 3.50
CA GLN A 445 0.97 53.14 3.76
C GLN A 445 -0.39 52.63 3.31
N VAL A 446 -0.48 52.11 2.09
CA VAL A 446 -1.72 51.50 1.57
C VAL A 446 -2.17 50.32 2.42
N ILE A 447 -1.24 49.49 2.90
CA ILE A 447 -1.56 48.36 3.78
C ILE A 447 -2.17 48.87 5.09
N ASN A 448 -1.56 49.86 5.72
CA ASN A 448 -2.08 50.43 6.97
C ASN A 448 -3.47 51.07 6.75
N ASP A 449 -3.60 51.96 5.77
CA ASP A 449 -4.82 52.75 5.56
C ASP A 449 -6.02 51.90 5.08
N ILE A 450 -5.76 50.84 4.31
CA ILE A 450 -6.83 50.05 3.69
C ILE A 450 -7.06 48.75 4.45
N PHE A 451 -6.01 48.04 4.82
CA PHE A 451 -6.17 46.73 5.43
C PHE A 451 -6.30 46.84 6.95
N LEU A 452 -5.51 47.68 7.62
CA LEU A 452 -5.63 47.83 9.07
C LEU A 452 -6.78 48.78 9.44
N ASP A 453 -6.89 49.95 8.80
CA ASP A 453 -7.87 50.96 9.21
C ASP A 453 -9.27 50.73 8.59
N LYS A 454 -9.37 50.50 7.26
CA LYS A 454 -10.69 50.31 6.60
C LYS A 454 -11.27 48.91 6.76
N LEU A 455 -10.45 47.87 6.67
CA LEU A 455 -10.87 46.48 6.86
C LEU A 455 -10.79 46.03 8.33
N ASN A 456 -10.31 46.89 9.24
CA ASN A 456 -10.21 46.67 10.67
C ASN A 456 -9.40 45.40 11.04
N LEU A 457 -8.32 45.13 10.28
CA LEU A 457 -7.42 44.01 10.57
C LEU A 457 -6.39 44.42 11.63
N SER A 458 -6.06 43.50 12.51
CA SER A 458 -5.24 43.74 13.70
C SER A 458 -3.75 43.85 13.38
N ASN A 459 -3.27 43.09 12.37
CA ASN A 459 -1.85 43.04 12.03
C ASN A 459 -1.59 42.44 10.63
N TYR A 460 -0.35 42.58 10.13
CA TYR A 460 0.12 41.99 8.88
C TYR A 460 0.03 40.45 8.84
N SER A 461 0.11 39.77 9.99
CA SER A 461 -0.01 38.31 10.05
C SER A 461 -1.44 37.83 9.79
N GLU A 462 -2.44 38.64 10.18
CA GLU A 462 -3.85 38.40 9.89
C GLU A 462 -4.13 38.50 8.38
N ILE A 463 -3.53 39.46 7.67
CA ILE A 463 -3.62 39.56 6.20
C ILE A 463 -3.03 38.30 5.53
N LEU A 464 -1.85 37.85 5.97
CA LEU A 464 -1.21 36.63 5.45
C LEU A 464 -2.04 35.37 5.73
N PHE A 465 -2.73 35.35 6.87
CA PHE A 465 -3.65 34.28 7.24
C PHE A 465 -4.88 34.26 6.33
N LEU A 466 -5.54 35.42 6.13
CA LEU A 466 -6.71 35.56 5.25
C LEU A 466 -6.44 35.06 3.83
N LEU A 467 -5.23 35.29 3.30
CA LEU A 467 -4.82 34.76 2.00
C LEU A 467 -4.82 33.23 1.91
N ASN A 468 -4.56 32.54 3.01
CA ASN A 468 -4.56 31.07 3.06
C ASN A 468 -5.81 30.51 3.75
N PHE A 469 -6.76 31.37 4.15
CA PHE A 469 -7.90 31.00 4.99
C PHE A 469 -8.76 29.90 4.38
N GLU A 470 -9.03 29.97 3.08
CA GLU A 470 -9.79 28.94 2.37
C GLU A 470 -9.13 27.56 2.44
N ASN A 471 -7.80 27.49 2.31
CA ASN A 471 -7.07 26.24 2.38
C ASN A 471 -7.05 25.70 3.81
N VAL A 472 -6.78 26.57 4.79
CA VAL A 472 -6.76 26.22 6.22
C VAL A 472 -8.12 25.69 6.68
N LEU A 473 -9.19 26.40 6.33
CA LEU A 473 -10.54 26.02 6.67
C LEU A 473 -10.97 24.74 5.94
N GLY A 474 -10.55 24.57 4.68
CA GLY A 474 -10.76 23.34 3.91
C GLY A 474 -10.09 22.13 4.56
N ASP A 475 -8.84 22.26 4.99
CA ASP A 475 -8.11 21.19 5.68
C ASP A 475 -8.74 20.86 7.04
N LEU A 476 -9.11 21.87 7.83
CA LEU A 476 -9.77 21.69 9.12
C LEU A 476 -11.14 21.00 8.99
N VAL A 477 -11.96 21.41 8.02
CA VAL A 477 -13.27 20.80 7.76
C VAL A 477 -13.13 19.35 7.30
N ARG A 478 -12.19 19.09 6.39
CA ARG A 478 -11.90 17.74 5.90
C ARG A 478 -11.47 16.84 7.05
N ASP A 479 -10.61 17.34 7.93
CA ASP A 479 -10.13 16.62 9.09
C ASP A 479 -11.27 16.22 10.04
N ILE A 480 -12.16 17.17 10.37
CA ILE A 480 -13.34 16.89 11.21
C ILE A 480 -14.24 15.83 10.56
N PHE A 481 -14.49 15.95 9.26
CA PHE A 481 -15.32 14.98 8.54
C PHE A 481 -14.69 13.57 8.59
N LEU A 482 -13.40 13.47 8.29
CA LEU A 482 -12.68 12.19 8.28
C LEU A 482 -12.59 11.57 9.67
N TYR A 483 -12.41 12.38 10.71
CA TYR A 483 -12.40 11.92 12.09
C TYR A 483 -13.76 11.29 12.47
N GLN A 484 -14.87 11.97 12.18
CA GLN A 484 -16.21 11.45 12.46
C GLN A 484 -16.51 10.20 11.62
N LEU A 485 -16.07 10.18 10.36
CA LEU A 485 -16.17 8.99 9.51
C LEU A 485 -15.35 7.83 10.07
N SER A 486 -14.16 8.07 10.62
CA SER A 486 -13.28 7.01 11.15
C SER A 486 -13.94 6.20 12.28
N LYS A 487 -14.79 6.86 13.08
CA LYS A 487 -15.55 6.20 14.16
C LYS A 487 -16.60 5.22 13.62
N ILE A 488 -17.14 5.49 12.44
CA ILE A 488 -18.09 4.62 11.73
C ILE A 488 -17.36 3.53 10.95
N LEU A 489 -16.03 3.57 10.85
CA LEU A 489 -15.24 2.59 10.09
C LEU A 489 -14.50 1.59 10.97
N ARG A 490 -14.66 1.63 12.31
CA ARG A 490 -13.93 0.75 13.25
C ARG A 490 -14.13 -0.72 12.90
N GLN A 491 -15.38 -1.16 12.74
CA GLN A 491 -15.67 -2.55 12.41
C GLN A 491 -15.17 -2.96 11.02
N LEU A 492 -15.22 -2.06 10.04
CA LEU A 492 -14.63 -2.32 8.72
C LEU A 492 -13.11 -2.49 8.81
N GLY A 493 -12.44 -1.63 9.61
CA GLY A 493 -11.03 -1.74 9.93
C GLY A 493 -10.67 -3.08 10.58
N ARG A 494 -11.44 -3.52 11.58
CA ARG A 494 -11.26 -4.84 12.23
C ARG A 494 -11.39 -6.00 11.27
N ILE A 495 -12.36 -5.94 10.34
CA ILE A 495 -12.51 -6.97 9.30
C ILE A 495 -11.24 -7.02 8.44
N LEU A 496 -10.76 -5.88 7.94
CA LEU A 496 -9.56 -5.81 7.11
C LEU A 496 -8.29 -6.29 7.85
N GLU A 497 -8.11 -5.86 9.08
CA GLU A 497 -7.01 -6.30 9.93
C GLU A 497 -7.09 -7.81 10.20
N SER A 498 -8.29 -8.39 10.30
CA SER A 498 -8.46 -9.85 10.44
C SER A 498 -8.01 -10.61 9.19
N TYR A 499 -8.27 -10.07 7.99
CA TYR A 499 -7.73 -10.64 6.74
C TYR A 499 -6.19 -10.61 6.75
N LEU A 500 -5.60 -9.46 7.12
CA LEU A 500 -4.15 -9.28 7.15
C LEU A 500 -3.49 -10.20 8.20
N LYS A 501 -4.04 -10.27 9.41
CA LYS A 501 -3.50 -11.04 10.54
C LYS A 501 -3.42 -12.53 10.20
N ILE A 502 -4.50 -13.12 9.69
CA ILE A 502 -4.52 -14.54 9.32
C ILE A 502 -3.60 -14.82 8.12
N SER A 503 -3.51 -13.89 7.17
CA SER A 503 -2.63 -14.03 6.01
C SER A 503 -1.14 -13.99 6.40
N ASN A 504 -0.77 -13.15 7.36
CA ASN A 504 0.58 -13.14 7.92
C ASN A 504 0.88 -14.45 8.69
N GLU A 505 -0.10 -14.95 9.44
CA GLU A 505 0.02 -16.21 10.16
C GLU A 505 0.13 -17.43 9.24
N LYS A 506 -0.51 -17.41 8.06
CA LYS A 506 -0.34 -18.45 7.04
C LYS A 506 1.14 -18.68 6.74
N ALA A 507 1.92 -17.60 6.52
CA ALA A 507 3.35 -17.72 6.25
C ALA A 507 4.11 -18.39 7.41
N LEU A 508 3.75 -18.05 8.66
CA LEU A 508 4.29 -18.68 9.86
C LEU A 508 3.93 -20.17 9.94
N TYR A 509 2.68 -20.53 9.63
CA TYR A 509 2.21 -21.92 9.64
C TYR A 509 2.90 -22.76 8.56
N LEU A 510 3.14 -22.19 7.37
CA LEU A 510 3.91 -22.86 6.32
C LEU A 510 5.36 -23.14 6.75
N LEU A 511 6.01 -22.20 7.46
CA LEU A 511 7.33 -22.42 8.04
C LEU A 511 7.30 -23.53 9.10
N ALA A 512 6.27 -23.54 9.94
CA ALA A 512 6.06 -24.60 10.94
C ALA A 512 5.86 -25.97 10.29
N LEU A 513 5.02 -26.08 9.25
CA LEU A 513 4.80 -27.31 8.48
C LEU A 513 6.08 -27.78 7.79
N LYS A 514 6.89 -26.87 7.24
CA LYS A 514 8.19 -27.21 6.65
C LYS A 514 9.15 -27.80 7.69
N LYS A 515 9.19 -27.22 8.90
CA LYS A 515 9.98 -27.76 10.01
C LYS A 515 9.48 -29.16 10.42
N ILE A 516 8.17 -29.36 10.52
CA ILE A 516 7.54 -30.66 10.80
C ILE A 516 7.90 -31.72 9.74
N SER A 517 7.96 -31.34 8.45
CA SER A 517 8.35 -32.28 7.39
C SER A 517 9.84 -32.65 7.38
N GLY A 518 10.69 -31.83 8.03
CA GLY A 518 12.15 -32.03 8.06
C GLY A 518 12.68 -32.74 9.30
N THR A 519 11.82 -33.07 10.28
CA THR A 519 12.21 -33.78 11.52
C THR A 519 12.27 -35.30 11.30
N THR A 520 13.28 -35.96 11.85
CA THR A 520 13.43 -37.44 11.86
C THR A 520 12.51 -38.10 12.88
N GLU A 521 12.31 -39.42 12.80
CA GLU A 521 11.47 -40.20 13.74
C GLU A 521 11.89 -40.04 15.20
N SER A 522 13.18 -39.79 15.47
CA SER A 522 13.72 -39.50 16.82
C SER A 522 13.26 -38.17 17.44
N GLU A 523 12.64 -37.28 16.66
CA GLU A 523 12.20 -35.93 17.08
C GLU A 523 10.66 -35.79 17.06
N GLU A 524 9.93 -36.88 17.20
CA GLU A 524 8.45 -36.88 17.13
C GLU A 524 7.80 -35.92 18.14
N TRP A 525 8.41 -35.75 19.32
CA TRP A 525 7.97 -34.78 20.33
C TRP A 525 8.05 -33.32 19.85
N VAL A 526 9.03 -32.98 18.99
CA VAL A 526 9.19 -31.64 18.40
C VAL A 526 8.05 -31.35 17.43
N LYS A 527 7.68 -32.36 16.64
CA LYS A 527 6.55 -32.28 15.70
C LYS A 527 5.23 -32.03 16.43
N ILE A 528 4.94 -32.81 17.48
CA ILE A 528 3.74 -32.64 18.31
C ILE A 528 3.73 -31.25 18.94
N LYS A 529 4.86 -30.80 19.50
CA LYS A 529 4.96 -29.48 20.13
C LYS A 529 4.71 -28.33 19.16
N ILE A 530 5.25 -28.38 17.94
CA ILE A 530 5.04 -27.33 16.94
C ILE A 530 3.57 -27.32 16.48
N GLU A 531 2.99 -28.50 16.24
CA GLU A 531 1.60 -28.64 15.86
C GLU A 531 0.65 -28.06 16.93
N GLU A 532 0.90 -28.38 18.21
CA GLU A 532 0.15 -27.86 19.34
C GLU A 532 0.23 -26.32 19.44
N LEU A 533 1.40 -25.73 19.20
CA LEU A 533 1.56 -24.28 19.19
C LEU A 533 0.77 -23.61 18.05
N VAL A 534 0.71 -24.23 16.87
CA VAL A 534 -0.11 -23.73 15.76
C VAL A 534 -1.60 -23.84 16.11
N ILE A 535 -2.05 -24.97 16.67
CA ILE A 535 -3.46 -25.15 17.08
C ILE A 535 -3.84 -24.11 18.13
N LYS A 536 -3.00 -23.90 19.14
CA LYS A 536 -3.25 -22.89 20.16
C LYS A 536 -3.45 -21.51 19.56
N ARG A 537 -2.62 -21.13 18.59
CA ARG A 537 -2.74 -19.84 17.88
C ARG A 537 -4.02 -19.76 17.04
N ILE A 538 -4.42 -20.84 16.38
CA ILE A 538 -5.71 -20.90 15.67
C ILE A 538 -6.88 -20.73 16.65
N ILE A 539 -6.81 -21.33 17.84
CA ILE A 539 -7.85 -21.16 18.88
C ILE A 539 -7.93 -19.70 19.34
N GLU A 540 -6.79 -19.03 19.51
CA GLU A 540 -6.75 -17.59 19.83
C GLU A 540 -7.44 -16.76 18.72
N ARG A 541 -7.18 -17.07 17.44
CA ARG A 541 -7.90 -16.44 16.32
C ARG A 541 -9.38 -16.78 16.28
N GLN A 542 -9.79 -18.01 16.62
CA GLN A 542 -11.21 -18.38 16.72
C GLN A 542 -11.91 -17.52 17.77
N LYS A 543 -11.31 -17.31 18.95
CA LYS A 543 -11.87 -16.47 20.02
C LYS A 543 -12.07 -15.03 19.54
N GLU A 544 -11.03 -14.44 18.97
CA GLU A 544 -11.03 -13.08 18.43
C GLU A 544 -12.12 -12.90 17.36
N LEU A 545 -12.19 -13.80 16.37
CA LEU A 545 -13.19 -13.70 15.30
C LEU A 545 -14.63 -13.94 15.78
N VAL A 546 -14.84 -14.75 16.83
CA VAL A 546 -16.19 -14.95 17.42
C VAL A 546 -16.72 -13.63 17.99
N GLU A 547 -15.87 -12.88 18.69
CA GLU A 547 -16.21 -11.58 19.26
C GLU A 547 -16.46 -10.54 18.14
N ILE A 548 -15.58 -10.47 17.15
CA ILE A 548 -15.68 -9.48 16.04
C ILE A 548 -16.90 -9.73 15.16
N PHE A 549 -17.18 -10.97 14.75
CA PHE A 549 -18.27 -11.27 13.81
C PHE A 549 -19.62 -11.54 14.47
N ASN A 550 -19.69 -11.45 15.80
CA ASN A 550 -20.79 -11.88 16.65
C ASN A 550 -21.33 -13.26 16.20
N ALA A 551 -20.47 -14.28 16.34
CA ALA A 551 -20.64 -15.57 15.69
C ALA A 551 -20.64 -16.76 16.67
N GLU A 552 -21.16 -16.57 17.89
CA GLU A 552 -21.17 -17.59 18.96
C GLU A 552 -21.79 -18.94 18.54
N ASN A 553 -22.75 -18.93 17.61
CA ASN A 553 -23.44 -20.14 17.13
C ASN A 553 -23.16 -20.43 15.64
N LYS A 554 -22.08 -19.87 15.08
CA LYS A 554 -21.74 -19.97 13.65
C LYS A 554 -20.34 -20.57 13.44
N PRO A 555 -20.12 -21.86 13.80
CA PRO A 555 -18.80 -22.48 13.73
C PRO A 555 -18.19 -22.47 12.32
N PHE A 556 -19.00 -22.73 11.29
CA PHE A 556 -18.54 -22.72 9.91
C PHE A 556 -18.22 -21.33 9.36
N LEU A 557 -18.76 -20.26 9.95
CA LEU A 557 -18.41 -18.90 9.53
C LEU A 557 -16.96 -18.58 9.94
N ILE A 558 -16.64 -18.81 11.21
CA ILE A 558 -15.33 -18.52 11.78
C ILE A 558 -14.26 -19.41 11.15
N ASN A 559 -14.47 -20.73 11.22
CA ASN A 559 -13.48 -21.69 10.76
C ASN A 559 -13.40 -21.73 9.23
N GLY A 560 -14.51 -21.44 8.53
CA GLY A 560 -14.50 -21.23 7.08
C GLY A 560 -13.72 -20.00 6.68
N PHE A 561 -13.77 -18.91 7.46
CA PHE A 561 -12.98 -17.71 7.21
C PHE A 561 -11.48 -17.96 7.38
N ILE A 562 -11.07 -18.63 8.48
CA ILE A 562 -9.68 -19.03 8.68
C ILE A 562 -9.21 -19.93 7.52
N LEU A 563 -9.96 -20.98 7.20
CA LEU A 563 -9.62 -21.91 6.13
C LEU A 563 -9.53 -21.23 4.76
N ALA A 564 -10.45 -20.32 4.43
CA ALA A 564 -10.43 -19.56 3.18
C ALA A 564 -9.12 -18.79 3.00
N ARG A 565 -8.65 -18.12 4.05
CA ARG A 565 -7.38 -17.38 4.03
C ARG A 565 -6.16 -18.28 3.99
N LEU A 566 -6.20 -19.43 4.67
CA LEU A 566 -5.13 -20.42 4.63
C LEU A 566 -4.98 -21.07 3.25
N THR A 567 -6.09 -21.30 2.54
CA THR A 567 -6.14 -22.07 1.28
C THR A 567 -6.37 -21.22 0.02
N GLU A 568 -6.33 -19.88 0.11
CA GLU A 568 -6.58 -18.97 -1.03
C GLU A 568 -7.93 -19.24 -1.74
N THR A 569 -8.95 -19.61 -0.96
CA THR A 569 -10.30 -19.86 -1.48
C THR A 569 -11.29 -18.80 -1.02
N SER A 570 -12.44 -18.72 -1.67
CA SER A 570 -13.55 -17.91 -1.18
C SER A 570 -14.14 -18.47 0.12
N LEU A 571 -14.67 -17.58 0.97
CA LEU A 571 -15.35 -17.91 2.22
C LEU A 571 -16.53 -18.85 2.01
N LYS A 572 -17.26 -18.69 0.90
CA LYS A 572 -18.38 -19.56 0.54
C LYS A 572 -17.89 -20.99 0.28
N ASN A 573 -16.84 -21.13 -0.53
CA ASN A 573 -16.27 -22.44 -0.85
C ASN A 573 -15.68 -23.10 0.41
N ALA A 574 -14.94 -22.35 1.23
CA ALA A 574 -14.39 -22.88 2.48
C ALA A 574 -15.47 -23.33 3.47
N LYS A 575 -16.58 -22.60 3.58
CA LYS A 575 -17.76 -23.04 4.36
C LYS A 575 -18.36 -24.33 3.84
N GLU A 576 -18.47 -24.47 2.52
CA GLU A 576 -19.01 -25.68 1.89
C GLU A 576 -18.07 -26.86 2.07
N LYS A 577 -16.75 -26.68 1.94
CA LYS A 577 -15.75 -27.71 2.24
C LYS A 577 -15.89 -28.25 3.66
N LEU A 578 -15.96 -27.38 4.67
CA LEU A 578 -16.12 -27.80 6.07
C LEU A 578 -17.45 -28.55 6.35
N LYS A 579 -18.52 -28.25 5.61
CA LYS A 579 -19.82 -28.90 5.78
C LYS A 579 -19.90 -30.23 5.06
N ASN A 580 -19.33 -30.31 3.87
CA ASN A 580 -19.63 -31.36 2.90
C ASN A 580 -18.54 -32.42 2.80
N GLU A 581 -17.28 -32.06 3.06
CA GLU A 581 -16.15 -33.00 2.98
C GLU A 581 -15.98 -33.77 4.30
N SER A 582 -15.37 -34.96 4.20
CA SER A 582 -14.94 -35.72 5.38
C SER A 582 -13.94 -34.90 6.18
N SER A 583 -14.06 -34.97 7.50
CA SER A 583 -13.16 -34.27 8.43
C SER A 583 -11.90 -35.12 8.68
N PRO A 584 -10.69 -34.57 8.47
CA PRO A 584 -9.44 -35.17 8.90
C PRO A 584 -9.39 -35.66 10.36
N ILE A 585 -10.26 -35.16 11.24
CA ILE A 585 -10.37 -35.67 12.63
C ILE A 585 -10.76 -37.16 12.65
N TYR A 586 -11.54 -37.61 11.67
CA TYR A 586 -12.01 -38.99 11.59
C TYR A 586 -11.17 -39.88 10.66
N ASP A 587 -10.04 -39.37 10.17
CA ASP A 587 -9.12 -40.13 9.32
C ASP A 587 -8.67 -41.41 10.04
N GLY A 588 -8.80 -42.55 9.35
CA GLY A 588 -8.49 -43.87 9.91
C GLY A 588 -9.59 -44.49 10.79
N ILE A 589 -10.69 -43.76 11.04
CA ILE A 589 -11.86 -44.27 11.79
C ILE A 589 -13.05 -44.49 10.85
N LYS A 590 -13.54 -43.41 10.22
CA LYS A 590 -14.68 -43.43 9.27
C LYS A 590 -14.81 -42.09 8.56
N ASP A 591 -15.17 -42.12 7.28
CA ASP A 591 -15.47 -40.92 6.49
C ASP A 591 -16.75 -40.23 6.98
N LEU A 592 -16.60 -39.36 7.97
CA LEU A 592 -17.68 -38.60 8.59
C LEU A 592 -17.50 -37.09 8.38
N LYS A 593 -18.62 -36.40 8.20
CA LYS A 593 -18.69 -34.94 8.09
C LYS A 593 -18.83 -34.29 9.46
N LEU A 594 -18.41 -33.03 9.57
CA LEU A 594 -18.60 -32.22 10.77
C LEU A 594 -20.09 -31.94 11.00
N ARG A 595 -20.63 -32.33 12.16
CA ARG A 595 -22.01 -32.03 12.54
C ARG A 595 -22.10 -30.65 13.17
N LYS A 596 -22.85 -29.74 12.54
CA LYS A 596 -23.01 -28.34 13.00
C LYS A 596 -23.42 -28.23 14.47
N ASP A 597 -24.33 -29.09 14.91
CA ASP A 597 -24.98 -28.99 16.22
C ASP A 597 -24.09 -29.45 17.38
N LEU A 598 -22.98 -30.11 17.08
CA LEU A 598 -22.05 -30.67 18.07
C LEU A 598 -20.75 -29.87 18.19
N ILE A 599 -20.61 -28.79 17.42
CA ILE A 599 -19.33 -28.11 17.25
C ILE A 599 -19.44 -26.65 17.68
N SER A 600 -18.67 -26.31 18.71
CA SER A 600 -18.42 -24.93 19.11
C SER A 600 -17.57 -24.22 18.06
N PRO A 601 -17.80 -22.92 17.75
CA PRO A 601 -16.91 -22.14 16.88
C PRO A 601 -15.46 -22.10 17.37
N ILE A 602 -15.27 -22.15 18.69
CA ILE A 602 -13.97 -22.26 19.34
C ILE A 602 -13.78 -23.73 19.69
N SER A 603 -12.88 -24.41 19.00
CA SER A 603 -12.66 -25.85 19.16
C SER A 603 -11.25 -26.24 18.74
N TYR A 604 -10.58 -26.97 19.63
CA TYR A 604 -9.31 -27.62 19.34
C TYR A 604 -9.41 -28.55 18.13
N CYS A 605 -10.49 -29.34 18.07
CA CYS A 605 -10.71 -30.30 16.98
C CYS A 605 -10.77 -29.61 15.61
N LEU A 606 -11.45 -28.46 15.53
CA LEU A 606 -11.48 -27.65 14.30
C LEU A 606 -10.10 -27.02 14.00
N GLY A 607 -9.37 -26.62 15.04
CA GLY A 607 -7.97 -26.18 14.92
C GLY A 607 -7.10 -27.22 14.22
N PHE A 608 -7.19 -28.46 14.69
CA PHE A 608 -6.50 -29.61 14.10
C PHE A 608 -6.95 -29.89 12.66
N ASP A 609 -8.26 -29.91 12.42
CA ASP A 609 -8.86 -30.10 11.08
C ASP A 609 -8.30 -29.10 10.06
N MET A 610 -8.22 -27.82 10.44
CA MET A 610 -7.69 -26.76 9.58
C MET A 610 -6.21 -26.95 9.23
N ILE A 611 -5.37 -27.37 10.18
CA ILE A 611 -3.95 -27.62 9.92
C ILE A 611 -3.79 -28.81 8.97
N LYS A 612 -4.54 -29.89 9.15
CA LYS A 612 -4.48 -31.05 8.25
C LYS A 612 -4.94 -30.70 6.84
N ARG A 613 -6.03 -29.93 6.70
CA ARG A 613 -6.48 -29.42 5.40
C ARG A 613 -5.46 -28.50 4.74
N LEU A 614 -4.82 -27.62 5.51
CA LEU A 614 -3.72 -26.77 5.00
C LEU A 614 -2.52 -27.62 4.56
N LYS A 615 -2.17 -28.66 5.30
CA LYS A 615 -1.10 -29.58 4.93
C LYS A 615 -1.40 -30.26 3.59
N LYS A 616 -2.60 -30.84 3.46
CA LYS A 616 -3.06 -31.48 2.21
C LYS A 616 -3.05 -30.51 1.03
N TYR A 617 -3.60 -29.30 1.21
CA TYR A 617 -3.59 -28.26 0.18
C TYR A 617 -2.18 -27.89 -0.29
N ASN A 618 -1.20 -27.82 0.63
CA ASN A 618 0.19 -27.52 0.25
C ASN A 618 0.88 -28.69 -0.46
N GLU A 619 0.51 -29.93 -0.14
CA GLU A 619 1.01 -31.12 -0.83
C GLU A 619 0.47 -31.14 -2.27
N GLU A 620 -0.84 -30.98 -2.44
CA GLU A 620 -1.50 -30.85 -3.75
C GLU A 620 -0.87 -29.73 -4.59
N ARG A 621 -0.70 -28.54 -4.02
CA ARG A 621 -0.10 -27.40 -4.73
C ARG A 621 1.35 -27.65 -5.13
N ARG A 622 2.14 -28.39 -4.33
CA ARG A 622 3.52 -28.74 -4.69
C ARG A 622 3.55 -29.70 -5.87
N GLU A 623 2.68 -30.70 -5.87
CA GLU A 623 2.55 -31.66 -6.97
C GLU A 623 2.15 -30.95 -8.26
N GLU A 624 1.16 -30.07 -8.21
CA GLU A 624 0.72 -29.26 -9.36
C GLU A 624 1.86 -28.36 -9.91
N ILE A 625 2.61 -27.68 -9.03
CA ILE A 625 3.76 -26.85 -9.45
C ILE A 625 4.84 -27.71 -10.13
N GLU A 626 5.09 -28.92 -9.63
CA GLU A 626 6.03 -29.85 -10.26
C GLU A 626 5.55 -30.31 -11.63
N GLU A 627 4.25 -30.57 -11.81
CA GLU A 627 3.65 -30.90 -13.10
C GLU A 627 3.74 -29.75 -14.10
N VAL A 628 3.45 -28.52 -13.67
CA VAL A 628 3.60 -27.30 -14.49
C VAL A 628 5.07 -27.09 -14.88
N LYS A 629 6.01 -27.39 -13.99
CA LYS A 629 7.44 -27.30 -14.30
C LYS A 629 7.84 -28.38 -15.32
N LYS A 630 7.39 -29.62 -15.14
CA LYS A 630 7.65 -30.74 -16.06
C LYS A 630 7.07 -30.47 -17.45
N THR A 631 5.87 -29.90 -17.55
CA THR A 631 5.24 -29.54 -18.83
C THR A 631 6.00 -28.42 -19.53
N LYS A 632 6.37 -27.34 -18.83
CA LYS A 632 7.23 -26.28 -19.40
C LYS A 632 8.59 -26.80 -19.86
N GLU A 633 9.21 -27.71 -19.10
CA GLU A 633 10.47 -28.35 -19.49
C GLU A 633 10.31 -29.27 -20.71
N ARG A 634 9.15 -29.93 -20.88
CA ARG A 634 8.81 -30.67 -22.10
C ARG A 634 8.62 -29.74 -23.28
N GLU A 635 7.87 -28.65 -23.15
CA GLU A 635 7.69 -27.66 -24.22
C GLU A 635 9.02 -27.03 -24.68
N ILE A 636 9.93 -26.73 -23.74
CA ILE A 636 11.26 -26.23 -24.05
C ILE A 636 12.08 -27.31 -24.79
N ARG A 637 12.00 -28.57 -24.36
CA ARG A 637 12.63 -29.70 -25.07
C ARG A 637 12.07 -29.86 -26.47
N ASP A 638 10.77 -29.85 -26.64
CA ASP A 638 10.10 -29.96 -27.94
C ASP A 638 10.44 -28.78 -28.85
N LYS A 639 10.56 -27.56 -28.31
CA LYS A 639 11.05 -26.39 -29.05
C LYS A 639 12.50 -26.56 -29.47
N LYS A 640 13.38 -27.04 -28.58
CA LYS A 640 14.78 -27.34 -28.90
C LYS A 640 14.88 -28.44 -29.96
N GLU A 641 14.06 -29.48 -29.86
CA GLU A 641 14.04 -30.58 -30.82
C GLU A 641 13.49 -30.14 -32.19
N LYS A 642 12.46 -29.29 -32.22
CA LYS A 642 11.97 -28.66 -33.46
C LYS A 642 13.00 -27.71 -34.08
N ILE A 643 13.78 -26.98 -33.26
CA ILE A 643 14.89 -26.15 -33.74
C ILE A 643 16.00 -27.05 -34.30
N ARG A 644 16.32 -28.15 -33.60
CA ARG A 644 17.29 -29.15 -34.06
C ARG A 644 16.86 -29.75 -35.40
N LYS A 645 15.64 -30.26 -35.53
CA LYS A 645 15.08 -30.77 -36.81
C LYS A 645 15.14 -29.73 -37.95
N LYS A 646 14.85 -28.46 -37.66
CA LYS A 646 15.01 -27.36 -38.64
C LYS A 646 16.48 -27.05 -38.99
N GLN A 647 17.42 -27.30 -38.09
CA GLN A 647 18.85 -27.16 -38.34
C GLN A 647 19.43 -28.35 -39.10
N GLU A 648 18.88 -29.56 -38.87
CA GLU A 648 19.24 -30.79 -39.58
C GLU A 648 18.95 -30.66 -41.09
N ASP A 649 17.79 -30.10 -41.46
CA ASP A 649 17.42 -29.74 -42.85
C ASP A 649 18.35 -28.69 -43.50
N SER A 650 19.15 -27.96 -42.71
CA SER A 650 19.98 -26.84 -43.17
C SER A 650 21.48 -27.18 -43.32
N THR A 651 21.94 -28.36 -42.88
CA THR A 651 23.38 -28.67 -42.78
C THR A 651 24.12 -28.60 -44.14
N LEU A 652 23.46 -28.96 -45.24
CA LEU A 652 24.05 -28.98 -46.60
C LEU A 652 23.94 -27.63 -47.35
N ASN A 653 23.05 -26.73 -46.93
CA ASN A 653 22.75 -25.48 -47.65
C ASN A 653 23.95 -24.54 -47.78
N TRP A 654 24.79 -24.46 -46.74
CA TRP A 654 25.94 -23.56 -46.75
C TRP A 654 26.99 -24.01 -47.78
N ILE A 655 27.35 -25.30 -47.77
CA ILE A 655 28.37 -25.85 -48.67
C ILE A 655 27.89 -25.80 -50.13
N GLU A 656 26.60 -26.07 -50.37
CA GLU A 656 26.00 -25.92 -51.68
C GLU A 656 26.10 -24.48 -52.20
N ARG A 657 25.73 -23.49 -51.38
CA ARG A 657 25.83 -22.06 -51.74
C ARG A 657 27.28 -21.64 -51.98
N ARG A 658 28.22 -22.09 -51.15
CA ARG A 658 29.64 -21.74 -51.28
C ARG A 658 30.24 -22.29 -52.57
N ILE A 659 29.99 -23.57 -52.88
CA ILE A 659 30.45 -24.21 -54.13
C ILE A 659 29.84 -23.51 -55.35
N THR A 660 28.52 -23.29 -55.32
CA THR A 660 27.78 -22.63 -56.41
C THR A 660 28.30 -21.22 -56.66
N TYR A 661 28.44 -20.42 -55.61
CA TYR A 661 28.96 -19.07 -55.69
C TYR A 661 30.36 -19.03 -56.27
N SER A 662 31.28 -19.86 -55.76
CA SER A 662 32.65 -19.90 -56.26
C SER A 662 32.71 -20.31 -57.73
N LEU A 663 32.05 -21.41 -58.12
CA LEU A 663 32.16 -21.96 -59.48
C LEU A 663 31.37 -21.16 -60.54
N MET A 664 30.34 -20.41 -60.16
CA MET A 664 29.68 -19.45 -61.06
C MET A 664 30.53 -18.20 -61.23
N ARG A 665 31.00 -17.61 -60.13
CA ARG A 665 31.68 -16.31 -60.11
C ARG A 665 33.08 -16.34 -60.76
N VAL A 666 33.75 -17.50 -60.76
CA VAL A 666 35.04 -17.69 -61.48
C VAL A 666 34.94 -17.39 -62.98
N SER A 667 33.76 -17.57 -63.59
CA SER A 667 33.54 -17.34 -65.03
C SER A 667 33.24 -15.88 -65.39
N SER A 668 33.06 -14.99 -64.41
CA SER A 668 32.71 -13.59 -64.66
C SER A 668 33.94 -12.74 -64.98
N GLN A 669 33.83 -11.84 -65.97
CA GLN A 669 34.91 -10.93 -66.35
C GLN A 669 35.31 -9.99 -65.19
N GLY A 670 36.62 -9.83 -64.96
CA GLY A 670 37.18 -8.88 -63.97
C GLY A 670 37.38 -9.42 -62.54
N ILE A 671 37.11 -10.69 -62.27
CA ILE A 671 37.23 -11.27 -60.92
C ILE A 671 38.60 -11.93 -60.72
N ASN A 672 39.24 -11.64 -59.57
CA ASN A 672 40.47 -12.31 -59.15
C ASN A 672 40.13 -13.68 -58.52
N PRO A 673 40.57 -14.82 -59.10
CA PRO A 673 40.28 -16.16 -58.60
C PRO A 673 40.75 -16.39 -57.16
N ASN A 674 41.80 -15.68 -56.71
CA ASN A 674 42.33 -15.83 -55.37
C ASN A 674 41.31 -15.45 -54.27
N GLN A 675 40.30 -14.64 -54.60
CA GLN A 675 39.23 -14.29 -53.67
C GLN A 675 38.18 -15.40 -53.50
N LEU A 676 38.17 -16.39 -54.41
CA LEU A 676 37.18 -17.47 -54.43
C LEU A 676 37.72 -18.78 -53.86
N TYR A 677 39.05 -18.87 -53.67
CA TYR A 677 39.70 -20.02 -53.02
C TYR A 677 39.28 -20.18 -51.56
N TRP A 678 39.47 -21.40 -51.08
CA TRP A 678 39.14 -21.86 -49.75
C TRP A 678 39.96 -21.11 -48.69
N GLN A 679 39.29 -20.41 -47.78
CA GLN A 679 39.95 -19.65 -46.71
C GLN A 679 39.80 -20.32 -45.34
N GLU A 680 40.57 -19.85 -44.35
CA GLU A 680 40.47 -20.33 -42.96
C GLU A 680 39.06 -20.17 -42.37
N LYS A 681 38.34 -19.10 -42.76
CA LYS A 681 36.94 -18.90 -42.36
C LYS A 681 36.03 -19.99 -42.93
N ASP A 682 36.24 -20.41 -44.17
CA ASP A 682 35.48 -21.50 -44.80
C ASP A 682 35.74 -22.84 -44.11
N ILE A 683 37.00 -23.09 -43.67
CA ILE A 683 37.37 -24.28 -42.90
C ILE A 683 36.60 -24.32 -41.57
N LYS A 684 36.52 -23.20 -40.84
CA LYS A 684 35.78 -23.15 -39.58
C LYS A 684 34.30 -23.45 -39.79
N THR A 685 33.66 -22.75 -40.73
CA THR A 685 32.22 -22.91 -40.99
C THR A 685 31.86 -24.30 -41.55
N ILE A 686 32.70 -24.91 -42.39
CA ILE A 686 32.43 -26.28 -42.86
C ILE A 686 32.64 -27.32 -41.76
N THR A 687 33.60 -27.10 -40.85
CA THR A 687 33.87 -28.01 -39.73
C THR A 687 32.66 -28.09 -38.81
N ASP A 688 32.06 -26.94 -38.49
CA ASP A 688 30.84 -26.88 -37.69
C ASP A 688 29.66 -27.58 -38.39
N ASN A 689 29.49 -27.38 -39.71
CA ASN A 689 28.42 -28.05 -40.47
C ASN A 689 28.61 -29.57 -40.59
N ILE A 690 29.83 -30.06 -40.83
CA ILE A 690 30.13 -31.50 -40.89
C ILE A 690 29.91 -32.15 -39.53
N LYS A 691 30.32 -31.47 -38.44
CA LYS A 691 30.08 -31.95 -37.08
C LYS A 691 28.58 -32.07 -36.79
N LEU A 692 27.80 -31.03 -37.09
CA LEU A 692 26.35 -31.04 -36.93
C LEU A 692 25.69 -32.15 -37.77
N HIS A 693 26.15 -32.36 -39.00
CA HIS A 693 25.64 -33.42 -39.87
C HIS A 693 26.03 -34.84 -39.40
N GLY A 694 27.20 -35.00 -38.78
CA GLY A 694 27.63 -36.25 -38.16
C GLY A 694 26.90 -36.60 -36.86
N GLU A 695 26.08 -35.70 -36.32
CA GLU A 695 25.24 -35.90 -35.13
C GLU A 695 23.78 -36.27 -35.45
N LEU A 696 23.48 -36.50 -36.74
CA LEU A 696 22.19 -37.01 -37.22
C LEU A 696 21.96 -38.49 -36.82
N GLU A 697 20.72 -38.96 -36.90
CA GLU A 697 20.39 -40.36 -36.64
C GLU A 697 21.01 -41.28 -37.70
N GLY A 698 22.10 -41.98 -37.35
CA GLY A 698 22.79 -42.89 -38.26
C GLY A 698 24.18 -43.26 -37.80
N ASN A 699 24.91 -43.99 -38.65
CA ASN A 699 26.33 -44.24 -38.45
C ASN A 699 27.12 -42.97 -38.81
N ILE A 700 27.92 -42.47 -37.87
CA ILE A 700 28.70 -41.22 -38.02
C ILE A 700 29.59 -41.27 -39.26
N ILE A 701 30.19 -42.43 -39.57
CA ILE A 701 31.03 -42.61 -40.76
C ILE A 701 30.22 -42.41 -42.04
N ASP A 702 29.01 -42.96 -42.08
CA ASP A 702 28.15 -42.91 -43.26
C ASP A 702 27.61 -41.50 -43.47
N LEU A 703 27.20 -40.79 -42.41
CA LEU A 703 26.73 -39.41 -42.46
C LEU A 703 27.83 -38.44 -42.90
N ILE A 704 29.03 -38.56 -42.34
CA ILE A 704 30.17 -37.73 -42.75
C ILE A 704 30.57 -38.05 -44.21
N SER A 705 30.48 -39.32 -44.62
CA SER A 705 30.72 -39.72 -46.01
C SER A 705 29.67 -39.14 -46.95
N GLU A 706 28.40 -39.09 -46.55
CA GLU A 706 27.30 -38.48 -47.30
C GLU A 706 27.52 -36.99 -47.51
N TYR A 707 27.87 -36.24 -46.44
CA TYR A 707 28.19 -34.81 -46.55
C TYR A 707 29.35 -34.55 -47.52
N PHE A 708 30.39 -35.39 -47.44
CA PHE A 708 31.55 -35.28 -48.32
C PHE A 708 31.16 -35.64 -49.77
N GLN A 709 30.40 -36.71 -49.97
CA GLN A 709 29.90 -37.14 -51.28
C GLN A 709 29.05 -36.03 -51.92
N PHE A 710 28.08 -35.47 -51.20
CA PHE A 710 27.26 -34.35 -51.66
C PHE A 710 28.10 -33.16 -52.12
N SER A 711 29.12 -32.80 -51.34
CA SER A 711 30.02 -31.70 -51.67
C SER A 711 30.77 -31.96 -52.98
N ILE A 712 31.26 -33.19 -53.19
CA ILE A 712 31.96 -33.58 -54.42
C ILE A 712 31.01 -33.66 -55.62
N ASP A 713 29.82 -34.21 -55.45
CA ASP A 713 28.81 -34.31 -56.50
C ASP A 713 28.35 -32.92 -56.96
N LYS A 714 28.22 -31.97 -56.04
CA LYS A 714 27.91 -30.59 -56.39
C LYS A 714 29.05 -29.94 -57.18
N ILE A 715 30.30 -30.12 -56.77
CA ILE A 715 31.47 -29.64 -57.54
C ILE A 715 31.47 -30.25 -58.94
N ASN A 716 31.25 -31.56 -59.05
CA ASN A 716 31.22 -32.30 -60.31
C ASN A 716 30.10 -31.77 -61.24
N SER A 717 28.90 -31.55 -60.68
CA SER A 717 27.75 -31.04 -61.43
C SER A 717 28.01 -29.69 -62.12
N MET A 718 28.85 -28.84 -61.51
CA MET A 718 29.18 -27.49 -62.02
C MET A 718 30.50 -27.43 -62.80
N THR A 719 31.18 -28.56 -62.98
CA THR A 719 32.44 -28.69 -63.72
C THR A 719 32.40 -29.75 -64.81
N LYS A 720 31.22 -30.22 -65.23
CA LYS A 720 31.04 -31.24 -66.29
C LYS A 720 31.80 -30.94 -67.59
N ASP A 721 31.97 -29.65 -67.92
CA ASP A 721 32.63 -29.20 -69.15
C ASP A 721 34.17 -29.28 -69.08
N VAL A 722 34.72 -29.52 -67.89
CA VAL A 722 36.16 -29.51 -67.60
C VAL A 722 36.50 -30.85 -66.95
N GLN A 723 37.05 -31.81 -67.71
CA GLN A 723 37.32 -33.19 -67.25
C GLN A 723 38.19 -33.26 -65.97
N LEU A 724 37.57 -33.11 -64.79
CA LEU A 724 38.24 -33.14 -63.49
C LEU A 724 38.09 -34.54 -62.88
N ARG A 725 39.21 -35.20 -62.57
CA ARG A 725 39.20 -36.47 -61.84
C ARG A 725 38.90 -36.21 -60.35
N LEU A 726 37.63 -36.30 -59.97
CA LEU A 726 37.16 -36.30 -58.59
C LEU A 726 37.09 -37.74 -58.03
N PRO A 727 37.22 -37.93 -56.70
CA PRO A 727 37.14 -39.26 -56.10
C PRO A 727 35.73 -39.84 -56.23
N ASN A 728 35.64 -41.16 -56.40
CA ASN A 728 34.37 -41.90 -56.36
C ASN A 728 33.97 -42.22 -54.91
N GLU A 729 32.70 -42.60 -54.71
CA GLU A 729 32.10 -42.90 -53.41
C GLU A 729 32.95 -43.85 -52.55
N GLY A 730 33.47 -44.94 -53.14
CA GLY A 730 34.35 -45.87 -52.44
C GLY A 730 35.67 -45.24 -51.94
N LYS A 731 36.25 -44.29 -52.67
CA LYS A 731 37.46 -43.56 -52.23
C LYS A 731 37.14 -42.53 -51.14
N ILE A 732 35.96 -41.91 -51.20
CA ILE A 732 35.50 -40.97 -50.17
C ILE A 732 35.26 -41.71 -48.86
N ARG A 733 34.52 -42.82 -48.89
CA ARG A 733 34.24 -43.64 -47.72
C ARG A 733 35.52 -44.18 -47.07
N ASN A 734 36.44 -44.72 -47.88
CA ASN A 734 37.74 -45.18 -47.37
C ASN A 734 38.57 -44.05 -46.75
N PHE A 735 38.50 -42.83 -47.30
CA PHE A 735 39.18 -41.68 -46.71
C PHE A 735 38.57 -41.28 -45.36
N VAL A 736 37.24 -41.27 -45.25
CA VAL A 736 36.55 -40.99 -43.98
C VAL A 736 36.89 -42.06 -42.94
N ILE A 737 36.80 -43.34 -43.29
CA ILE A 737 37.17 -44.47 -42.41
C ILE A 737 38.60 -44.31 -41.91
N ASN A 738 39.57 -44.13 -42.82
CA ASN A 738 40.98 -43.96 -42.44
C ASN A 738 41.19 -42.72 -41.56
N THR A 739 40.45 -41.64 -41.78
CA THR A 739 40.58 -40.42 -40.97
C THR A 739 40.06 -40.64 -39.56
N VAL A 740 38.89 -41.29 -39.44
CA VAL A 740 38.27 -41.65 -38.16
C VAL A 740 39.14 -42.63 -37.38
N GLU A 741 39.62 -43.69 -38.04
CA GLU A 741 40.49 -44.71 -37.42
C GLU A 741 41.81 -44.11 -36.94
N ASN A 742 42.45 -43.25 -37.73
CA ASN A 742 43.71 -42.63 -37.32
C ASN A 742 43.53 -41.68 -36.14
N THR A 743 42.51 -40.83 -36.15
CA THR A 743 42.24 -39.90 -35.04
C THR A 743 41.86 -40.64 -33.75
N LEU A 744 41.06 -41.71 -33.84
CA LEU A 744 40.73 -42.53 -32.68
C LEU A 744 41.91 -43.35 -32.17
N LYS A 745 42.74 -43.88 -33.07
CA LYS A 745 43.94 -44.65 -32.73
C LYS A 745 44.99 -43.81 -32.00
N GLU A 746 45.10 -42.52 -32.32
CA GLU A 746 45.98 -41.59 -31.59
C GLU A 746 45.62 -41.51 -30.11
N ARG A 747 44.34 -41.62 -29.74
CA ARG A 747 43.90 -41.67 -28.34
C ARG A 747 43.93 -43.08 -27.74
N LEU A 748 43.36 -44.06 -28.46
CA LEU A 748 43.09 -45.39 -27.93
C LEU A 748 44.33 -46.29 -27.95
N GLY A 749 45.33 -46.00 -28.79
CA GLY A 749 46.52 -46.83 -28.97
C GLY A 749 46.26 -48.15 -29.73
N HIS A 750 45.02 -48.44 -30.09
CA HIS A 750 44.59 -49.59 -30.90
C HIS A 750 43.56 -49.17 -31.95
N ASN A 751 43.22 -50.07 -32.87
CA ASN A 751 42.17 -49.82 -33.85
C ASN A 751 40.80 -49.79 -33.14
N PRO A 752 39.95 -48.79 -33.40
CA PRO A 752 38.70 -48.59 -32.68
C PRO A 752 37.65 -49.65 -33.05
N ASN A 753 36.83 -50.07 -32.08
CA ASN A 753 35.67 -50.92 -32.31
C ASN A 753 34.39 -50.11 -32.63
N SER A 754 33.32 -50.77 -33.05
CA SER A 754 32.07 -50.12 -33.46
C SER A 754 31.36 -49.32 -32.36
N GLU A 755 31.59 -49.63 -31.08
CA GLU A 755 31.02 -48.88 -29.95
C GLU A 755 31.86 -47.63 -29.63
N GLU A 756 33.18 -47.74 -29.75
CA GLU A 756 34.11 -46.61 -29.58
C GLU A 756 33.94 -45.56 -30.67
N ILE A 757 33.63 -45.99 -31.90
CA ILE A 757 33.27 -45.08 -33.01
C ILE A 757 31.94 -44.36 -32.71
N LYS A 758 30.97 -45.01 -32.05
CA LYS A 758 29.71 -44.34 -31.65
C LYS A 758 29.92 -43.34 -30.52
N ASN A 759 30.87 -43.61 -29.61
CA ASN A 759 31.16 -42.78 -28.44
C ASN A 759 32.35 -41.80 -28.65
N MET A 760 32.51 -41.27 -29.87
CA MET A 760 33.54 -40.27 -30.18
C MET A 760 33.39 -39.00 -29.34
N LEU A 761 34.50 -38.51 -28.79
CA LEU A 761 34.57 -37.25 -28.04
C LEU A 761 34.39 -36.04 -28.98
N GLU A 762 33.91 -34.94 -28.43
CA GLU A 762 33.63 -33.72 -29.19
C GLU A 762 34.87 -33.14 -29.90
N GLY A 763 36.05 -33.24 -29.27
CA GLY A 763 37.32 -32.84 -29.88
C GLY A 763 37.74 -33.70 -31.07
N GLU A 764 37.46 -35.00 -31.04
CA GLU A 764 37.78 -35.94 -32.12
C GLU A 764 36.88 -35.67 -33.34
N LYS A 765 35.58 -35.45 -33.09
CA LYS A 765 34.62 -35.07 -34.13
C LYS A 765 35.03 -33.78 -34.83
N TYR A 766 35.52 -32.79 -34.07
CA TYR A 766 36.00 -31.53 -34.61
C TYR A 766 37.23 -31.75 -35.51
N GLU A 767 38.20 -32.54 -35.07
CA GLU A 767 39.42 -32.80 -35.84
C GLU A 767 39.15 -33.57 -37.15
N ILE A 768 38.29 -34.59 -37.09
CA ILE A 768 37.84 -35.35 -38.27
C ILE A 768 37.12 -34.42 -39.25
N ALA A 769 36.17 -33.62 -38.77
CA ALA A 769 35.44 -32.65 -39.58
C ALA A 769 36.38 -31.61 -40.22
N GLN A 770 37.40 -31.15 -39.51
CA GLN A 770 38.39 -30.20 -40.03
C GLN A 770 39.25 -30.82 -41.13
N LYS A 771 39.76 -32.05 -40.95
CA LYS A 771 40.54 -32.79 -41.95
C LYS A 771 39.73 -33.02 -43.24
N ILE A 772 38.44 -33.34 -43.11
CA ILE A 772 37.53 -33.54 -44.24
C ILE A 772 37.19 -32.21 -44.92
N GLY A 773 36.90 -31.17 -44.14
CA GLY A 773 36.63 -29.82 -44.64
C GLY A 773 37.77 -29.24 -45.46
N GLN A 774 39.02 -29.44 -45.01
CA GLN A 774 40.22 -29.07 -45.77
C GLN A 774 40.33 -29.84 -47.09
N LYS A 775 39.93 -31.12 -47.09
CA LYS A 775 39.98 -31.95 -48.30
C LYS A 775 38.95 -31.51 -49.33
N ILE A 776 37.73 -31.19 -48.90
CA ILE A 776 36.68 -30.59 -49.74
C ILE A 776 37.18 -29.27 -50.35
N GLY A 777 37.77 -28.40 -49.53
CA GLY A 777 38.36 -27.14 -49.98
C GLY A 777 39.40 -27.32 -51.09
N LYS A 778 40.33 -28.26 -50.93
CA LYS A 778 41.34 -28.59 -51.97
C LYS A 778 40.70 -29.04 -53.29
N PHE A 779 39.60 -29.80 -53.24
CA PHE A 779 38.88 -30.20 -54.45
C PHE A 779 38.15 -29.01 -55.10
N LEU A 780 37.54 -28.14 -54.30
CA LEU A 780 36.91 -26.92 -54.81
C LEU A 780 37.93 -25.97 -55.43
N ASP A 781 39.07 -25.74 -54.80
CA ASP A 781 40.14 -24.88 -55.34
C ASP A 781 40.69 -25.42 -56.66
N LYS A 782 40.89 -26.73 -56.75
CA LYS A 782 41.28 -27.39 -58.00
C LYS A 782 40.22 -27.20 -59.08
N ALA A 783 38.94 -27.32 -58.73
CA ALA A 783 37.83 -27.10 -59.65
C ALA A 783 37.76 -25.63 -60.14
N ILE A 784 37.91 -24.67 -59.22
CA ILE A 784 37.99 -23.23 -59.52
C ILE A 784 39.14 -22.94 -60.47
N TYR A 785 40.35 -23.41 -60.17
CA TYR A 785 41.53 -23.18 -61.00
C TYR A 785 41.35 -23.74 -62.42
N THR A 786 40.84 -24.97 -62.52
CA THR A 786 40.69 -25.63 -63.81
C THR A 786 39.60 -24.96 -64.65
N LYS A 787 38.49 -24.53 -64.02
CA LYS A 787 37.42 -23.78 -64.69
C LYS A 787 37.86 -22.38 -65.12
N PHE A 788 38.66 -21.70 -64.30
CA PHE A 788 39.27 -20.41 -64.66
C PHE A 788 40.22 -20.56 -65.86
N LYS A 789 41.04 -21.60 -65.88
CA LYS A 789 41.98 -21.87 -66.98
C LYS A 789 41.28 -22.23 -68.29
N ALA A 790 40.12 -22.90 -68.22
CA ALA A 790 39.33 -23.26 -69.41
C ALA A 790 38.56 -22.07 -70.02
N ASN A 791 38.28 -21.03 -69.23
CA ASN A 791 37.56 -19.82 -69.66
C ASN A 791 38.49 -18.65 -70.07
N ARG A 792 39.80 -18.86 -70.07
CA ARG A 792 40.80 -17.99 -70.71
C ARG A 792 41.15 -18.57 -72.06
#